data_AF-A0A8H3IFL2-F1
#
_entry.id   AF-A0A8H3IFL2-F1
#
_cell.length_a   1.000
_cell.length_b   1.000
_cell.length_c   1.000
_cell.angle_alpha   90.00
_cell.angle_beta   90.00
_cell.angle_gamma   90.00
#
_symmetry.space_group_name_H-M   'P 1'
#
loop_
_entity.id
_entity.type
_entity.pdbx_description
1 polymer ?
#
loop_
_entity_poly.entity_id
_entity_poly.type
_entity_poly.pdbx_seq_one_letter_code
_entity_poly.pdbx_strand_id
1 'polypeptide(L)'
;MGQIHNARVKVHDMASSFLNEEGVPFTTSGLYHFELVLHARYFLLQSPFVGSVAVLNEQTGQTLIDVTEINCVSLSAYSFVDQWNSLGKKRAQSAKDTYMSVEINICGLQTVRNTVGQILSLSHTYLQHPSYLDEDVLYDNPHFLRIPGIVPDIGALDRVASEHYVTTENEESKTSTRIQIEEAISAIFDSLTRFKCLEKLEADHRIKTPLLSHQKEALDFIEQREFGPVPRHFSLWERSNDNGRDIYENKIDGSKSSKLPLETGGGILADDMGLGKTLMMIAAISRTLEQAQEFVEQTWVKLKQPRPVTGIAQVPSRSSLVIVPTPLLLEEWLREIHRHLKQDLKVTIYHGRGREVDPVLLADSDIVLSTYHTVATEAIDPDSALFQVLWFRIVLDEAHIIRRTSTTLFRAASKLSANFHWCLTGTPIQNRLEDIGSLLAFLRIAPFEDVFEFRRHIIALIMNRTGRGTHNLRLLLDLVCLRRTKVLLDLPDLVDEYRTLDFSEKEKQLYDATEREMAQAVKEQFMAGKSSKTYLGIFQLQLRLRRICNHGPSAADFNDSGVSSKVSTLISDIEQNIQKGKRQDLTHQKNPCQLDEADQNHSIVFSCWTRSLDLVEKLFAVRRIRYARLDGSHSTYQRQQVLDDFDSDPNLRVLIMTTGTGAVG
;
A
#
# COMPACT_ATOMS: atom_id res chain seq x y z
N MET A 1 39.11 4.44 16.00
CA MET A 1 38.72 3.90 14.67
C MET A 1 37.22 3.77 14.58
N GLY A 2 36.63 3.97 13.40
CA GLY A 2 35.22 3.68 13.08
C GLY A 2 35.06 3.32 11.60
N GLN A 3 33.98 2.63 11.21
CA GLN A 3 33.81 2.11 9.84
C GLN A 3 32.54 2.64 9.16
N ILE A 4 32.63 2.97 7.87
CA ILE A 4 31.47 3.22 7.01
C ILE A 4 31.12 1.91 6.30
N HIS A 5 29.90 1.43 6.50
CA HIS A 5 29.41 0.18 5.90
C HIS A 5 28.85 0.37 4.50
N ASN A 6 29.05 -0.63 3.64
CA ASN A 6 28.44 -0.75 2.31
C ASN A 6 28.64 0.46 1.37
N ALA A 7 29.80 1.11 1.41
CA ALA A 7 30.12 2.21 0.49
C ALA A 7 30.16 1.68 -0.96
N ARG A 8 29.41 2.31 -1.87
CA ARG A 8 29.30 1.83 -3.26
C ARG A 8 30.44 2.36 -4.11
N VAL A 9 31.16 1.46 -4.79
CA VAL A 9 32.22 1.81 -5.75
C VAL A 9 31.89 1.26 -7.14
N LYS A 10 32.25 2.00 -8.18
CA LYS A 10 32.12 1.62 -9.59
C LYS A 10 33.44 1.06 -10.10
N VAL A 11 33.44 -0.15 -10.65
CA VAL A 11 34.68 -0.86 -11.07
C VAL A 11 35.12 -0.45 -12.48
N HIS A 12 36.40 -0.12 -12.69
CA HIS A 12 36.99 0.28 -13.97
C HIS A 12 37.10 -0.87 -14.98
N ASP A 13 36.98 -0.59 -16.28
CA ASP A 13 36.96 -1.60 -17.37
C ASP A 13 38.25 -2.41 -17.54
N MET A 14 39.41 -1.84 -17.19
CA MET A 14 40.71 -2.52 -17.25
C MET A 14 40.94 -3.55 -16.11
N ALA A 15 40.07 -3.62 -15.11
CA ALA A 15 40.18 -4.61 -14.02
C ALA A 15 39.71 -6.03 -14.41
N SER A 16 39.28 -6.23 -15.66
CA SER A 16 38.64 -7.47 -16.14
C SER A 16 39.60 -8.65 -16.36
N SER A 17 40.87 -8.40 -16.69
CA SER A 17 41.87 -9.46 -16.93
C SER A 17 42.39 -10.12 -15.65
N PHE A 18 42.20 -9.51 -14.48
CA PHE A 18 42.82 -9.93 -13.21
C PHE A 18 41.83 -10.52 -12.20
N LEU A 19 40.53 -10.51 -12.49
CA LEU A 19 39.49 -11.13 -11.64
C LEU A 19 39.58 -12.68 -11.62
N ASN A 20 40.48 -13.28 -12.40
CA ASN A 20 40.63 -14.72 -12.59
C ASN A 20 42.04 -15.27 -12.20
N GLU A 21 42.99 -14.45 -11.75
CA GLU A 21 44.31 -14.97 -11.35
C GLU A 21 44.28 -15.52 -9.92
N GLU A 22 44.37 -16.85 -9.80
CA GLU A 22 44.53 -17.59 -8.54
C GLU A 22 45.91 -17.27 -7.94
N GLY A 23 46.02 -16.24 -7.09
CA GLY A 23 47.30 -15.98 -6.44
C GLY A 23 47.46 -14.73 -5.58
N VAL A 24 46.40 -14.02 -5.21
CA VAL A 24 46.55 -12.82 -4.37
C VAL A 24 46.48 -13.22 -2.88
N PRO A 25 47.43 -12.80 -2.02
CA PRO A 25 47.43 -13.17 -0.61
C PRO A 25 46.25 -12.53 0.13
N PHE A 26 45.29 -13.36 0.53
CA PHE A 26 44.17 -12.95 1.38
C PHE A 26 44.62 -12.87 2.84
N THR A 27 44.05 -11.94 3.60
CA THR A 27 44.18 -11.95 5.05
C THR A 27 43.48 -13.20 5.60
N THR A 28 43.91 -13.68 6.78
CA THR A 28 43.31 -14.83 7.49
C THR A 28 41.79 -14.70 7.76
N SER A 29 41.23 -13.50 7.58
CA SER A 29 39.82 -13.15 7.77
C SER A 29 38.95 -13.17 6.49
N GLY A 30 39.49 -13.51 5.32
CA GLY A 30 38.70 -13.60 4.08
C GLY A 30 38.23 -12.24 3.54
N LEU A 31 39.02 -11.18 3.79
CA LEU A 31 38.80 -9.82 3.30
C LEU A 31 39.92 -9.43 2.31
N TYR A 32 39.57 -8.62 1.32
CA TYR A 32 40.52 -8.01 0.39
C TYR A 32 40.72 -6.54 0.74
N HIS A 33 41.96 -6.11 0.95
CA HIS A 33 42.32 -4.74 1.31
C HIS A 33 42.61 -3.88 0.06
N PHE A 34 42.09 -2.65 0.05
CA PHE A 34 42.33 -1.64 -0.97
C PHE A 34 42.87 -0.36 -0.33
N GLU A 35 43.85 0.25 -1.00
CA GLU A 35 44.35 1.56 -0.64
C GLU A 35 43.47 2.64 -1.29
N LEU A 36 43.00 3.61 -0.51
CA LEU A 36 42.17 4.72 -0.99
C LEU A 36 43.06 5.89 -1.37
N VAL A 37 43.17 6.17 -2.67
CA VAL A 37 43.99 7.27 -3.19
C VAL A 37 43.11 8.37 -3.77
N LEU A 38 43.30 9.59 -3.30
CA LEU A 38 42.59 10.76 -3.80
C LEU A 38 43.21 11.21 -5.14
N HIS A 39 42.42 11.20 -6.21
CA HIS A 39 42.84 11.70 -7.52
C HIS A 39 41.89 12.82 -7.98
N ALA A 40 42.40 14.05 -8.01
CA ALA A 40 41.64 15.28 -8.29
C ALA A 40 40.46 15.52 -7.32
N ARG A 41 39.28 14.96 -7.61
CA ARG A 41 38.04 15.10 -6.80
C ARG A 41 37.32 13.79 -6.51
N TYR A 42 37.97 12.65 -6.75
CA TYR A 42 37.38 11.34 -6.51
C TYR A 42 38.38 10.41 -5.82
N PHE A 43 37.88 9.51 -4.98
CA PHE A 43 38.70 8.44 -4.41
C PHE A 43 38.73 7.24 -5.34
N LEU A 44 39.95 6.79 -5.64
CA LEU A 44 40.22 5.55 -6.36
C LEU A 44 40.63 4.48 -5.35
N LEU A 45 40.05 3.29 -5.51
CA LEU A 45 40.49 2.10 -4.81
C LEU A 45 41.64 1.49 -5.60
N GLN A 46 42.83 1.50 -5.02
CA GLN A 46 44.00 0.87 -5.57
C GLN A 46 44.23 -0.50 -4.94
N SER A 47 44.44 -1.49 -5.79
CA SER A 47 45.00 -2.76 -5.38
C SER A 47 46.53 -2.63 -5.37
N PRO A 48 47.22 -3.17 -4.35
CA PRO A 48 48.69 -3.20 -4.31
C PRO A 48 49.33 -3.90 -5.53
N PHE A 49 48.56 -4.74 -6.24
CA PHE A 49 49.05 -5.56 -7.34
C PHE A 49 48.62 -5.07 -8.72
N VAL A 50 47.44 -4.43 -8.83
CA VAL A 50 46.78 -4.14 -10.12
C VAL A 50 46.60 -2.63 -10.38
N GLY A 51 46.92 -1.78 -9.41
CA GLY A 51 46.69 -0.34 -9.51
C GLY A 51 45.21 0.01 -9.31
N SER A 52 44.71 1.06 -9.99
CA SER A 52 43.34 1.58 -9.77
C SER A 52 42.25 0.64 -10.29
N VAL A 53 41.43 0.11 -9.37
CA VAL A 53 40.40 -0.89 -9.62
C VAL A 53 39.01 -0.27 -9.72
N ALA A 54 38.65 0.65 -8.82
CA ALA A 54 37.30 1.19 -8.72
C ALA A 54 37.29 2.65 -8.27
N VAL A 55 36.21 3.37 -8.58
CA VAL A 55 35.95 4.75 -8.15
C VAL A 55 34.87 4.75 -7.10
N LEU A 56 35.08 5.45 -5.99
CA LEU A 56 34.06 5.66 -4.97
C LEU A 56 32.95 6.59 -5.48
N ASN A 57 31.71 6.34 -5.04
CA ASN A 57 30.58 7.22 -5.35
C ASN A 57 30.84 8.66 -4.92
N GLU A 58 30.35 9.62 -5.72
CA GLU A 58 30.62 11.05 -5.54
C GLU A 58 30.24 11.57 -4.14
N GLN A 59 29.09 11.14 -3.60
CA GLN A 59 28.60 11.58 -2.29
C GLN A 59 29.51 11.15 -1.13
N THR A 60 29.91 9.86 -1.09
CA THR A 60 30.81 9.37 -0.03
C THR A 60 32.23 9.84 -0.27
N GLY A 61 32.65 9.98 -1.53
CA GLY A 61 33.93 10.55 -1.91
C GLY A 61 34.10 11.97 -1.40
N GLN A 62 33.13 12.85 -1.64
CA GLN A 62 33.20 14.25 -1.18
C GLN A 62 33.28 14.35 0.34
N THR A 63 32.49 13.54 1.04
CA THR A 63 32.52 13.45 2.51
C THR A 63 33.90 13.03 3.03
N LEU A 64 34.53 12.05 2.38
CA LEU A 64 35.85 11.59 2.76
C LEU A 64 36.94 12.60 2.43
N ILE A 65 36.77 13.46 1.42
CA ILE A 65 37.73 14.53 1.10
C ILE A 65 37.82 15.47 2.30
N ASP A 66 36.66 15.96 2.77
CA ASP A 66 36.56 16.85 3.92
C ASP A 66 37.16 16.23 5.21
N VAL A 67 37.04 14.90 5.35
CA VAL A 67 37.64 14.15 6.47
C VAL A 67 39.16 14.00 6.32
N THR A 68 39.67 13.81 5.10
CA THR A 68 41.13 13.71 4.83
C THR A 68 41.87 15.04 4.91
N GLU A 69 41.17 16.18 4.84
CA GLU A 69 41.77 17.49 5.12
C GLU A 69 42.20 17.65 6.58
N ILE A 70 41.69 16.80 7.48
CA ILE A 70 42.13 16.74 8.87
C ILE A 70 43.46 15.99 8.96
N ASN A 71 44.51 16.68 9.38
CA ASN A 71 45.81 16.07 9.67
C ASN A 71 45.65 14.89 10.66
N CYS A 72 46.37 13.79 10.37
CA CYS A 72 46.38 12.57 11.19
C CYS A 72 45.12 11.69 11.08
N VAL A 73 44.39 11.74 9.97
CA VAL A 73 43.36 10.76 9.61
C VAL A 73 43.86 9.87 8.46
N SER A 74 43.71 8.55 8.61
CA SER A 74 43.98 7.55 7.57
C SER A 74 42.71 6.76 7.22
N LEU A 75 42.59 6.41 5.94
CA LEU A 75 41.47 5.66 5.38
C LEU A 75 41.97 4.32 4.83
N SER A 76 41.27 3.23 5.12
CA SER A 76 41.51 1.92 4.52
C SER A 76 40.19 1.29 4.07
N ALA A 77 40.17 0.63 2.92
CA ALA A 77 38.96 0.03 2.37
C ALA A 77 39.08 -1.49 2.27
N TYR A 78 37.99 -2.21 2.53
CA TYR A 78 37.93 -3.67 2.53
C TYR A 78 36.73 -4.17 1.74
N SER A 79 36.87 -5.33 1.08
CA SER A 79 35.76 -6.05 0.45
C SER A 79 35.75 -7.51 0.86
N PHE A 80 34.57 -8.12 0.91
CA PHE A 80 34.42 -9.56 1.10
C PHE A 80 34.81 -10.34 -0.16
N VAL A 81 35.45 -11.50 0.04
CA VAL A 81 35.94 -12.38 -1.04
C VAL A 81 34.81 -12.91 -1.93
N ASP A 82 33.65 -13.26 -1.36
CA ASP A 82 32.50 -13.76 -2.13
C ASP A 82 31.95 -12.71 -3.11
N GLN A 83 31.91 -11.45 -2.67
CA GLN A 83 31.51 -10.35 -3.54
C GLN A 83 32.52 -10.15 -4.66
N TRP A 84 33.82 -10.14 -4.34
CA TRP A 84 34.91 -10.00 -5.31
C TRP A 84 34.87 -11.09 -6.40
N ASN A 85 34.74 -12.36 -5.99
CA ASN A 85 34.69 -13.50 -6.92
C ASN A 85 33.40 -13.50 -7.77
N SER A 86 32.27 -13.05 -7.22
CA SER A 86 31.02 -12.94 -7.97
C SER A 86 31.05 -11.88 -9.08
N LEU A 87 31.87 -10.84 -8.92
CA LEU A 87 32.03 -9.77 -9.90
C LEU A 87 32.78 -10.24 -11.15
N GLY A 88 33.81 -11.09 -10.98
CA GLY A 88 34.50 -11.75 -12.09
C GLY A 88 33.55 -12.53 -13.00
N LYS A 89 32.63 -13.30 -12.40
CA LYS A 89 31.62 -14.08 -13.14
C LYS A 89 30.56 -13.22 -13.83
N LYS A 90 30.10 -12.15 -13.19
CA LYS A 90 29.06 -11.24 -13.74
C LYS A 90 29.58 -10.40 -14.90
N ARG A 91 30.84 -9.95 -14.85
CA ARG A 91 31.43 -9.11 -15.90
C ARG A 91 31.80 -9.89 -17.16
N ALA A 92 32.13 -11.18 -17.03
CA ALA A 92 32.33 -12.08 -18.17
C ALA A 92 31.08 -12.21 -19.07
N GLN A 93 29.89 -11.84 -18.57
CA GLN A 93 28.61 -11.99 -19.27
C GLN A 93 28.04 -10.68 -19.84
N SER A 94 28.52 -9.48 -19.44
CA SER A 94 27.98 -8.19 -19.91
C SER A 94 28.93 -7.01 -19.67
N ALA A 95 29.14 -6.17 -20.69
CA ALA A 95 29.95 -4.94 -20.64
C ALA A 95 29.20 -3.71 -20.06
N LYS A 96 28.44 -3.89 -18.98
CA LYS A 96 27.72 -2.79 -18.30
C LYS A 96 28.45 -2.34 -17.03
N ASP A 97 28.25 -1.08 -16.66
CA ASP A 97 28.73 -0.48 -15.40
C ASP A 97 28.46 -1.41 -14.21
N THR A 98 29.54 -1.90 -13.59
CA THR A 98 29.48 -2.87 -12.49
C THR A 98 29.84 -2.16 -11.18
N TYR A 99 29.03 -2.38 -10.16
CA TYR A 99 29.19 -1.79 -8.83
C TYR A 99 29.46 -2.85 -7.77
N MET A 100 30.26 -2.50 -6.76
CA MET A 100 30.51 -3.33 -5.58
C MET A 100 30.41 -2.49 -4.29
N SER A 101 30.17 -3.15 -3.16
CA SER A 101 30.18 -2.54 -1.83
C SER A 101 31.52 -2.76 -1.16
N VAL A 102 32.04 -1.72 -0.49
CA VAL A 102 33.26 -1.78 0.31
C VAL A 102 33.04 -1.19 1.69
N GLU A 103 33.81 -1.67 2.64
CA GLU A 103 33.83 -1.27 4.04
C GLU A 103 35.01 -0.31 4.25
N ILE A 104 34.75 0.93 4.65
CA ILE A 104 35.80 1.97 4.77
C ILE A 104 36.08 2.26 6.24
N ASN A 105 37.28 1.91 6.70
CA ASN A 105 37.78 2.21 8.03
C ASN A 105 38.42 3.59 8.08
N ILE A 106 38.03 4.37 9.09
CA ILE A 106 38.58 5.69 9.40
C ILE A 106 39.34 5.60 10.72
N CYS A 107 40.64 5.85 10.67
CA CYS A 107 41.57 5.84 11.79
C CYS A 107 42.17 7.22 11.98
N GLY A 108 42.40 7.63 13.23
CA GLY A 108 43.05 8.90 13.51
C GLY A 108 43.26 9.11 15.01
N LEU A 109 43.93 10.21 15.37
CA LEU A 109 44.17 10.55 16.77
C LEU A 109 42.85 10.86 17.50
N GLN A 110 42.78 10.52 18.80
CA GLN A 110 41.57 10.73 19.58
C GLN A 110 41.15 12.23 19.68
N THR A 111 42.10 13.14 19.52
CA THR A 111 41.86 14.59 19.54
C THR A 111 40.97 15.07 18.40
N VAL A 112 41.00 14.41 17.24
CA VAL A 112 40.19 14.80 16.06
C VAL A 112 38.81 14.15 16.04
N ARG A 113 38.50 13.29 17.02
CA ARG A 113 37.28 12.49 17.09
C ARG A 113 35.99 13.30 16.90
N ASN A 114 35.83 14.38 17.65
CA ASN A 114 34.60 15.19 17.62
C ASN A 114 34.45 15.93 16.27
N THR A 115 35.56 16.42 15.71
CA THR A 115 35.58 17.12 14.42
C THR A 115 35.19 16.17 13.28
N VAL A 116 35.78 14.97 13.24
CA VAL A 116 35.41 13.93 12.26
C VAL A 116 33.94 13.55 12.41
N GLY A 117 33.44 13.38 13.64
CA GLY A 117 32.02 13.12 13.89
C GLY A 117 31.10 14.23 13.38
N GLN A 118 31.47 15.49 13.55
CA GLN A 118 30.67 16.62 13.05
C GLN A 118 30.60 16.65 11.52
N ILE A 119 31.74 16.48 10.83
CA ILE A 119 31.79 16.46 9.36
C ILE A 119 30.94 15.31 8.79
N LEU A 120 31.07 14.13 9.38
CA LEU A 120 30.31 12.95 8.99
C LEU A 120 28.80 13.12 9.29
N SER A 121 28.44 13.71 10.43
CA SER A 121 27.04 13.99 10.76
C SER A 121 26.39 15.01 9.82
N LEU A 122 27.12 16.06 9.41
CA LEU A 122 26.63 17.07 8.47
C LEU A 122 26.37 16.51 7.07
N SER A 123 27.13 15.48 6.68
CA SER A 123 26.98 14.76 5.41
C SER A 123 26.06 13.53 5.51
N HIS A 124 25.33 13.38 6.63
CA HIS A 124 24.44 12.25 6.92
C HIS A 124 25.13 10.87 6.85
N THR A 125 26.43 10.80 7.12
CA THR A 125 27.21 9.57 7.15
C THR A 125 27.55 9.22 8.61
N TYR A 126 27.23 8.01 9.05
CA TYR A 126 27.44 7.62 10.45
C TYR A 126 28.36 6.41 10.56
N LEU A 127 29.44 6.56 11.32
CA LEU A 127 30.35 5.48 11.66
C LEU A 127 29.63 4.35 12.41
N GLN A 128 29.95 3.12 12.03
CA GLN A 128 29.49 1.87 12.61
C GLN A 128 30.67 1.13 13.27
N HIS A 129 30.36 0.01 13.94
CA HIS A 129 31.39 -0.88 14.44
C HIS A 129 32.14 -1.51 13.26
N PRO A 130 33.49 -1.54 13.29
CA PRO A 130 34.26 -2.15 12.22
C PRO A 130 34.00 -3.66 12.17
N SER A 131 33.87 -4.17 10.95
CA SER A 131 33.79 -5.61 10.63
C SER A 131 35.11 -6.33 10.90
N TYR A 132 36.20 -5.57 10.98
CA TYR A 132 37.54 -6.03 11.32
C TYR A 132 38.28 -4.91 12.06
N LEU A 133 38.75 -5.21 13.28
CA LEU A 133 39.51 -4.30 14.13
C LEU A 133 40.92 -4.91 14.32
N ASP A 134 41.97 -4.18 13.96
CA ASP A 134 43.34 -4.60 14.27
C ASP A 134 43.56 -4.59 15.80
N GLU A 135 44.28 -5.59 16.33
CA GLU A 135 44.48 -5.79 17.78
C GLU A 135 45.08 -4.56 18.49
N ASP A 136 45.81 -3.71 17.76
CA ASP A 136 46.49 -2.51 18.28
C ASP A 136 45.67 -1.21 18.15
N VAL A 137 44.44 -1.26 17.62
CA VAL A 137 43.64 -0.06 17.31
C VAL A 137 42.34 0.01 18.13
N LEU A 138 42.20 1.07 18.94
CA LEU A 138 41.03 1.26 19.78
C LEU A 138 39.81 1.77 18.97
N TYR A 139 38.67 1.09 19.13
CA TYR A 139 37.38 1.55 18.60
C TYR A 139 36.88 2.75 19.40
N ASP A 140 36.68 3.89 18.72
CA ASP A 140 36.15 5.11 19.33
C ASP A 140 35.28 5.85 18.31
N ASN A 141 33.96 5.71 18.46
CA ASN A 141 32.98 6.27 17.55
C ASN A 141 32.37 7.57 18.14
N PRO A 142 32.57 8.75 17.50
CA PRO A 142 32.01 10.02 17.96
C PRO A 142 30.48 10.06 18.00
N HIS A 143 29.80 9.24 17.18
CA HIS A 143 28.34 9.18 17.14
C HIS A 143 27.75 8.28 18.24
N PHE A 144 28.60 7.63 19.04
CA PHE A 144 28.14 6.75 20.11
C PHE A 144 27.86 7.56 21.39
N LEU A 145 26.62 7.53 21.85
CA LEU A 145 26.18 8.19 23.09
C LEU A 145 26.79 7.49 24.31
N ARG A 146 27.78 8.12 24.94
CA ARG A 146 28.37 7.64 26.19
C ARG A 146 27.60 8.21 27.38
N ILE A 147 26.87 7.37 28.09
CA ILE A 147 26.17 7.74 29.33
C ILE A 147 27.13 7.55 30.52
N PRO A 148 27.39 8.58 31.35
CA PRO A 148 28.26 8.44 32.51
C PRO A 148 27.76 7.35 33.47
N GLY A 149 28.62 6.37 33.81
CA GLY A 149 28.31 5.28 34.73
C GLY A 149 27.94 3.93 34.09
N ILE A 150 27.80 3.87 32.75
CA ILE A 150 27.59 2.63 32.00
C ILE A 150 28.79 2.43 31.08
N VAL A 151 29.66 1.45 31.40
CA VAL A 151 30.74 1.02 30.49
C VAL A 151 30.16 -0.06 29.58
N PRO A 152 29.94 0.19 28.28
CA PRO A 152 29.45 -0.84 27.38
C PRO A 152 30.52 -1.91 27.22
N ASP A 153 30.17 -3.18 27.38
CA ASP A 153 31.06 -4.30 27.12
C ASP A 153 31.23 -4.47 25.60
N ILE A 154 32.39 -4.05 25.08
CA ILE A 154 32.68 -3.96 23.65
C ILE A 154 32.75 -5.36 23.00
N GLY A 155 33.02 -6.42 23.78
CA GLY A 155 33.10 -7.79 23.27
C GLY A 155 31.74 -8.45 22.93
N ALA A 156 30.62 -7.91 23.43
CA ALA A 156 29.29 -8.51 23.23
C ALA A 156 28.56 -8.02 21.96
N LEU A 157 29.15 -7.09 21.21
CA LEU A 157 28.59 -6.51 19.97
C LEU A 157 28.94 -7.30 18.70
N ASP A 158 29.81 -8.31 18.80
CA ASP A 158 30.14 -9.21 17.71
C ASP A 158 28.94 -10.11 17.39
N ARG A 159 28.30 -9.86 16.22
CA ARG A 159 27.40 -10.75 15.42
C ARG A 159 26.04 -10.16 15.01
N VAL A 160 25.75 -8.87 15.20
CA VAL A 160 24.57 -8.28 14.53
C VAL A 160 24.94 -7.84 13.11
N ALA A 161 25.03 -8.82 12.22
CA ALA A 161 25.13 -8.64 10.78
C ALA A 161 23.91 -7.84 10.25
N SER A 162 24.17 -6.60 9.83
CA SER A 162 23.91 -6.03 8.50
C SER A 162 22.65 -6.37 7.65
N GLU A 163 21.58 -6.99 8.18
CA GLU A 163 20.33 -7.16 7.40
C GLU A 163 19.05 -6.56 8.00
N HIS A 164 19.03 -6.09 9.25
CA HIS A 164 17.84 -5.46 9.82
C HIS A 164 18.17 -4.18 10.61
N TYR A 165 18.35 -3.06 9.90
CA TYR A 165 18.09 -1.76 10.51
C TYR A 165 16.57 -1.57 10.66
N VAL A 166 16.02 -2.13 11.73
CA VAL A 166 14.93 -1.46 12.45
C VAL A 166 15.62 -0.33 13.20
N THR A 167 15.55 0.90 12.68
CA THR A 167 15.96 2.07 13.45
C THR A 167 15.11 2.12 14.72
N THR A 168 15.71 1.87 15.87
CA THR A 168 15.22 2.36 17.17
C THR A 168 15.52 3.85 17.25
N GLU A 169 14.96 4.62 16.32
CA GLU A 169 14.58 5.99 16.58
C GLU A 169 13.20 5.90 17.22
N ASN A 170 13.12 6.39 18.46
CA ASN A 170 11.95 6.54 19.33
C ASN A 170 10.63 6.06 18.69
N GLU A 171 10.06 4.96 19.18
CA GLU A 171 8.70 4.59 18.80
C GLU A 171 7.70 5.73 19.08
N GLU A 172 7.98 6.60 20.05
CA GLU A 172 7.23 7.84 20.29
C GLU A 172 7.41 8.90 19.18
N SER A 173 8.58 9.03 18.55
CA SER A 173 8.79 9.98 17.44
C SER A 173 8.20 9.45 16.12
N LYS A 174 8.27 8.14 15.86
CA LYS A 174 7.66 7.52 14.68
C LYS A 174 6.13 7.45 14.79
N THR A 175 5.60 7.20 15.97
CA THR A 175 4.15 7.19 16.21
C THR A 175 3.60 8.62 16.14
N SER A 176 4.27 9.61 16.75
CA SER A 176 3.87 11.02 16.59
C SER A 176 4.01 11.53 15.15
N THR A 177 5.07 11.15 14.43
CA THR A 177 5.22 11.52 13.00
C THR A 177 4.17 10.84 12.12
N ARG A 178 3.80 9.58 12.38
CA ARG A 178 2.73 8.88 11.65
C ARG A 178 1.35 9.50 11.91
N ILE A 179 1.01 9.74 13.17
CA ILE A 179 -0.25 10.40 13.56
C ILE A 179 -0.32 11.80 12.92
N GLN A 180 0.77 12.57 12.96
CA GLN A 180 0.82 13.89 12.32
C GLN A 180 0.66 13.82 10.79
N ILE A 181 1.20 12.80 10.13
CA ILE A 181 1.02 12.60 8.69
C ILE A 181 -0.42 12.23 8.37
N GLU A 182 -1.04 11.34 9.15
CA GLU A 182 -2.45 10.96 8.99
C GLU A 182 -3.40 12.15 9.20
N GLU A 183 -3.17 12.96 10.23
CA GLU A 183 -3.91 14.20 10.49
C GLU A 183 -3.75 15.22 9.35
N ALA A 184 -2.51 15.45 8.89
CA ALA A 184 -2.23 16.36 7.77
C ALA A 184 -2.92 15.91 6.48
N ILE A 185 -2.95 14.60 6.23
CA ILE A 185 -3.64 13.99 5.09
C ILE A 185 -5.15 14.16 5.19
N SER A 186 -5.74 13.88 6.36
CA SER A 186 -7.17 14.07 6.57
C SER A 186 -7.55 15.53 6.31
N ALA A 187 -6.77 16.48 6.84
CA ALA A 187 -6.96 17.89 6.58
C ALA A 187 -6.85 18.27 5.09
N ILE A 188 -5.93 17.64 4.33
CA ILE A 188 -5.84 17.85 2.88
C ILE A 188 -7.11 17.38 2.19
N PHE A 189 -7.60 16.18 2.53
CA PHE A 189 -8.81 15.64 1.95
C PHE A 189 -10.06 16.49 2.26
N ASP A 190 -10.18 16.97 3.48
CA ASP A 190 -11.28 17.86 3.89
C ASP A 190 -11.18 19.23 3.20
N SER A 191 -9.96 19.63 2.77
CA SER A 191 -9.73 20.86 2.03
C SER A 191 -9.97 20.76 0.53
N LEU A 192 -10.22 19.56 -0.01
CA LEU A 192 -10.47 19.38 -1.45
C LEU A 192 -11.73 20.14 -1.85
N THR A 193 -11.67 20.78 -3.01
CA THR A 193 -12.74 21.65 -3.51
C THR A 193 -13.36 21.15 -4.81
N ARG A 194 -12.83 20.05 -5.36
CA ARG A 194 -13.26 19.50 -6.64
C ARG A 194 -14.78 19.27 -6.72
N PHE A 195 -15.40 18.78 -5.65
CA PHE A 195 -16.84 18.51 -5.60
C PHE A 195 -17.72 19.76 -5.75
N LYS A 196 -17.21 20.97 -5.49
CA LYS A 196 -17.98 22.22 -5.55
C LYS A 196 -18.14 22.77 -6.97
N CYS A 197 -17.38 22.24 -7.92
CA CYS A 197 -17.28 22.76 -9.28
C CYS A 197 -17.82 21.76 -10.32
N LEU A 198 -18.68 20.84 -9.91
CA LEU A 198 -19.25 19.81 -10.75
C LEU A 198 -20.70 20.12 -11.09
N GLU A 199 -21.07 19.84 -12.33
CA GLU A 199 -22.44 19.93 -12.82
C GLU A 199 -23.16 18.60 -12.67
N LYS A 200 -24.49 18.63 -12.57
CA LYS A 200 -25.31 17.41 -12.47
C LYS A 200 -25.61 16.90 -13.86
N LEU A 201 -24.94 15.83 -14.27
CA LEU A 201 -25.25 15.15 -15.53
C LEU A 201 -26.35 14.10 -15.33
N GLU A 202 -27.27 14.06 -16.29
CA GLU A 202 -28.31 13.03 -16.32
C GLU A 202 -27.74 11.67 -16.76
N ALA A 203 -28.32 10.61 -16.19
CA ALA A 203 -27.98 9.25 -16.55
C ALA A 203 -28.39 8.95 -18.00
N ASP A 204 -27.69 8.02 -18.63
CA ASP A 204 -28.11 7.49 -19.92
C ASP A 204 -29.47 6.77 -19.80
N HIS A 205 -30.26 6.79 -20.87
CA HIS A 205 -31.58 6.19 -20.94
C HIS A 205 -31.62 4.69 -20.62
N ARG A 206 -30.49 3.98 -20.79
CA ARG A 206 -30.31 2.56 -20.45
C ARG A 206 -30.25 2.30 -18.95
N ILE A 207 -30.01 3.31 -18.11
CA ILE A 207 -30.01 3.17 -16.66
C ILE A 207 -31.47 3.19 -16.15
N LYS A 208 -31.83 2.17 -15.37
CA LYS A 208 -33.15 2.00 -14.73
C LYS A 208 -33.28 2.84 -13.45
N THR A 209 -32.21 2.92 -12.67
CA THR A 209 -32.22 3.54 -11.35
C THR A 209 -31.98 5.04 -11.43
N PRO A 210 -32.83 5.89 -10.84
CA PRO A 210 -32.59 7.32 -10.82
C PRO A 210 -31.35 7.63 -9.99
N LEU A 211 -30.42 8.42 -10.56
CA LEU A 211 -29.19 8.81 -9.87
C LEU A 211 -29.45 9.92 -8.85
N LEU A 212 -28.81 9.79 -7.69
CA LEU A 212 -28.76 10.82 -6.65
C LEU A 212 -27.93 12.03 -7.11
N SER A 213 -28.12 13.20 -6.47
CA SER A 213 -27.44 14.44 -6.86
C SER A 213 -25.92 14.29 -6.93
N HIS A 214 -25.31 13.67 -5.92
CA HIS A 214 -23.87 13.44 -5.91
C HIS A 214 -23.44 12.41 -6.97
N GLN A 215 -24.27 11.43 -7.29
CA GLN A 215 -23.96 10.47 -8.37
C GLN A 215 -23.93 11.17 -9.73
N LYS A 216 -24.83 12.12 -9.97
CA LYS A 216 -24.85 12.96 -11.19
C LYS A 216 -23.61 13.84 -11.31
N GLU A 217 -23.17 14.44 -10.21
CA GLU A 217 -21.90 15.21 -10.15
C GLU A 217 -20.69 14.31 -10.41
N ALA A 218 -20.73 13.06 -9.94
CA ALA A 218 -19.66 12.09 -10.18
C ALA A 218 -19.47 11.80 -11.68
N LEU A 219 -20.58 11.76 -12.44
CA LEU A 219 -20.53 11.55 -13.88
C LEU A 219 -19.81 12.70 -14.59
N ASP A 220 -20.08 13.95 -14.20
CA ASP A 220 -19.37 15.12 -14.74
C ASP A 220 -17.88 15.04 -14.45
N PHE A 221 -17.51 14.67 -13.23
CA PHE A 221 -16.11 14.47 -12.88
C PHE A 221 -15.44 13.40 -13.76
N ILE A 222 -16.10 12.26 -13.98
CA ILE A 222 -15.59 11.18 -14.83
C ILE A 222 -15.41 11.67 -16.28
N GLU A 223 -16.41 12.35 -16.84
CA GLU A 223 -16.37 12.87 -18.22
C GLU A 223 -15.25 13.90 -18.42
N GLN A 224 -15.07 14.82 -17.46
CA GLN A 224 -13.95 15.78 -17.47
C GLN A 224 -12.57 15.11 -17.37
N ARG A 225 -12.45 13.99 -16.64
CA ARG A 225 -11.19 13.25 -16.47
C ARG A 225 -10.85 12.35 -17.66
N GLU A 226 -11.85 11.94 -18.42
CA GLU A 226 -11.69 11.11 -19.62
C GLU A 226 -11.45 11.97 -20.87
N PHE A 227 -12.34 12.92 -21.15
CA PHE A 227 -12.32 13.67 -22.41
C PHE A 227 -11.92 15.13 -22.24
N GLY A 228 -12.10 15.68 -21.04
CA GLY A 228 -11.83 17.09 -20.75
C GLY A 228 -12.88 18.04 -21.35
N PRO A 229 -12.65 19.37 -21.23
CA PRO A 229 -11.47 19.97 -20.61
C PRO A 229 -11.51 19.92 -19.08
N VAL A 230 -10.35 19.70 -18.47
CA VAL A 230 -10.19 19.93 -17.04
C VAL A 230 -10.25 21.44 -16.78
N PRO A 231 -11.03 21.91 -15.79
CA PRO A 231 -11.07 23.32 -15.45
C PRO A 231 -9.69 23.88 -15.07
N ARG A 232 -9.34 25.07 -15.59
CA ARG A 232 -8.00 25.68 -15.47
C ARG A 232 -7.50 25.84 -14.03
N HIS A 233 -8.41 26.00 -13.08
CA HIS A 233 -8.08 26.14 -11.66
C HIS A 233 -7.55 24.84 -11.05
N PHE A 234 -7.94 23.68 -11.59
CA PHE A 234 -7.43 22.37 -11.17
C PHE A 234 -6.30 21.83 -12.04
N SER A 235 -6.05 22.43 -13.21
CA SER A 235 -4.93 22.05 -14.07
C SER A 235 -3.59 22.26 -13.36
N LEU A 236 -2.70 21.27 -13.47
CA LEU A 236 -1.31 21.31 -13.03
C LEU A 236 -0.44 22.15 -13.96
N TRP A 237 -0.89 22.42 -15.18
CA TRP A 237 -0.12 23.17 -16.18
C TRP A 237 -0.69 24.58 -16.35
N GLU A 238 0.17 25.58 -16.18
CA GLU A 238 -0.19 26.98 -16.37
C GLU A 238 0.49 27.56 -17.60
N ARG A 239 -0.19 28.47 -18.30
CA ARG A 239 0.42 29.19 -19.42
C ARG A 239 1.44 30.19 -18.88
N SER A 240 2.67 30.06 -19.33
CA SER A 240 3.81 30.91 -19.00
C SER A 240 4.45 31.43 -20.29
N ASN A 241 4.90 32.67 -20.28
CA ASN A 241 5.56 33.28 -21.43
C ASN A 241 7.07 33.29 -21.22
N ASP A 242 7.79 32.51 -22.01
CA ASP A 242 9.25 32.49 -22.00
C ASP A 242 9.77 33.07 -23.32
N ASN A 243 10.43 34.23 -23.25
CA ASN A 243 11.02 34.92 -24.41
C ASN A 243 10.07 35.12 -25.60
N GLY A 244 8.78 35.40 -25.34
CA GLY A 244 7.77 35.67 -26.37
C GLY A 244 7.16 34.44 -27.04
N ARG A 245 7.40 33.22 -26.52
CA ARG A 245 6.70 32.00 -26.92
C ARG A 245 5.77 31.53 -25.80
N ASP A 246 4.56 31.14 -26.17
CA ASP A 246 3.60 30.50 -25.26
C ASP A 246 4.14 29.12 -24.85
N ILE A 247 4.47 28.95 -23.59
CA ILE A 247 4.93 27.69 -22.98
C ILE A 247 3.97 27.31 -21.85
N TYR A 248 3.88 26.03 -21.52
CA TYR A 248 3.16 25.54 -20.36
C TYR A 248 4.16 25.12 -19.30
N GLU A 249 3.97 25.58 -18.07
CA GLU A 249 4.82 25.27 -16.92
C GLU A 249 4.00 24.47 -15.89
N ASN A 250 4.58 23.39 -15.38
CA ASN A 250 3.95 22.55 -14.37
C ASN A 250 4.12 23.17 -12.97
N LYS A 251 3.02 23.33 -12.24
CA LYS A 251 2.96 23.98 -10.93
C LYS A 251 3.74 23.23 -9.83
N ILE A 252 4.02 21.94 -10.01
CA ILE A 252 4.68 21.12 -8.98
C ILE A 252 6.18 20.97 -9.23
N ASP A 253 6.59 20.56 -10.43
CA ASP A 253 8.00 20.28 -10.76
C ASP A 253 8.70 21.39 -11.56
N GLY A 254 7.96 22.39 -12.06
CA GLY A 254 8.49 23.48 -12.89
C GLY A 254 8.90 23.05 -14.29
N SER A 255 8.53 21.84 -14.73
CA SER A 255 8.80 21.37 -16.08
C SER A 255 8.08 22.23 -17.12
N LYS A 256 8.74 22.47 -18.25
CA LYS A 256 8.24 23.33 -19.33
C LYS A 256 7.91 22.49 -20.56
N SER A 257 6.75 22.74 -21.16
CA SER A 257 6.31 22.08 -22.39
C SER A 257 5.78 23.09 -23.40
N SER A 258 6.10 22.90 -24.68
CA SER A 258 5.61 23.73 -25.78
C SER A 258 4.14 23.48 -26.12
N LYS A 259 3.58 22.34 -25.68
CA LYS A 259 2.16 21.98 -25.84
C LYS A 259 1.59 21.60 -24.48
N LEU A 260 0.32 21.94 -24.24
CA LEU A 260 -0.38 21.53 -23.01
C LEU A 260 -0.36 20.00 -22.94
N PRO A 261 0.32 19.41 -21.94
CA PRO A 261 0.33 17.97 -21.77
C PRO A 261 -1.08 17.46 -21.47
N LEU A 262 -1.38 16.24 -21.89
CA LEU A 262 -2.67 15.63 -21.64
C LEU A 262 -2.79 15.34 -20.14
N GLU A 263 -3.69 16.05 -19.47
CA GLU A 263 -3.97 15.80 -18.06
C GLU A 263 -5.10 14.80 -17.87
N THR A 264 -5.82 14.44 -18.94
CA THR A 264 -6.86 13.40 -18.92
C THR A 264 -6.23 12.01 -18.91
N GLY A 265 -7.01 11.00 -18.53
CA GLY A 265 -6.50 9.64 -18.33
C GLY A 265 -7.21 8.84 -17.23
N GLY A 266 -8.28 9.40 -16.66
CA GLY A 266 -9.03 8.83 -15.53
C GLY A 266 -8.60 9.41 -14.19
N GLY A 267 -8.91 8.74 -13.08
CA GLY A 267 -8.74 9.33 -11.75
C GLY A 267 -9.10 8.39 -10.59
N ILE A 268 -9.29 8.98 -9.41
CA ILE A 268 -9.61 8.28 -8.17
C ILE A 268 -11.02 8.69 -7.73
N LEU A 269 -11.93 7.73 -7.57
CA LEU A 269 -13.19 7.93 -6.85
C LEU A 269 -13.01 7.42 -5.43
N ALA A 270 -12.77 8.37 -4.53
CA ALA A 270 -12.47 8.18 -3.12
C ALA A 270 -13.67 8.41 -2.19
N ASP A 271 -14.89 8.33 -2.72
CA ASP A 271 -16.12 8.46 -1.94
C ASP A 271 -16.22 7.37 -0.85
N ASP A 272 -16.76 7.76 0.32
CA ASP A 272 -17.07 6.84 1.41
C ASP A 272 -17.88 5.61 0.94
N MET A 273 -17.67 4.48 1.64
CA MET A 273 -18.40 3.23 1.37
C MET A 273 -19.91 3.44 1.50
N GLY A 274 -20.68 3.09 0.47
CA GLY A 274 -22.14 3.25 0.47
C GLY A 274 -22.67 4.45 -0.33
N LEU A 275 -21.80 5.33 -0.87
CA LEU A 275 -22.25 6.41 -1.76
C LEU A 275 -22.63 5.95 -3.19
N GLY A 276 -22.43 4.66 -3.53
CA GLY A 276 -22.81 4.07 -4.81
C GLY A 276 -21.76 4.19 -5.91
N LYS A 277 -20.47 4.00 -5.58
CA LYS A 277 -19.35 4.05 -6.54
C LYS A 277 -19.53 3.10 -7.74
N THR A 278 -20.03 1.89 -7.48
CA THR A 278 -20.34 0.89 -8.52
C THR A 278 -21.37 1.42 -9.51
N LEU A 279 -22.50 1.92 -9.02
CA LEU A 279 -23.54 2.54 -9.85
C LEU A 279 -23.02 3.76 -10.64
N MET A 280 -22.20 4.62 -10.03
CA MET A 280 -21.58 5.75 -10.74
C MET A 280 -20.73 5.28 -11.91
N MET A 281 -19.92 4.23 -11.72
CA MET A 281 -19.08 3.68 -12.78
C MET A 281 -19.92 2.99 -13.87
N ILE A 282 -20.95 2.22 -13.50
CA ILE A 282 -21.87 1.60 -14.47
C ILE A 282 -22.56 2.67 -15.32
N ALA A 283 -23.07 3.72 -14.69
CA ALA A 283 -23.68 4.84 -15.39
C ALA A 283 -22.69 5.56 -16.32
N ALA A 284 -21.43 5.73 -15.89
CA ALA A 284 -20.38 6.28 -16.73
C ALA A 284 -20.02 5.37 -17.91
N ILE A 285 -19.93 4.05 -17.72
CA ILE A 285 -19.74 3.07 -18.81
C ILE A 285 -20.88 3.22 -19.83
N SER A 286 -22.13 3.20 -19.38
CA SER A 286 -23.31 3.28 -20.27
C SER A 286 -23.34 4.57 -21.09
N ARG A 287 -22.89 5.69 -20.51
CA ARG A 287 -22.86 7.01 -21.16
C ARG A 287 -21.75 7.13 -22.20
N THR A 288 -20.62 6.43 -22.02
CA THR A 288 -19.44 6.58 -22.88
C THR A 288 -19.28 5.49 -23.95
N LEU A 289 -20.33 4.68 -24.19
CA LEU A 289 -20.28 3.56 -25.14
C LEU A 289 -20.02 4.00 -26.59
N GLU A 290 -20.56 5.15 -27.01
CA GLU A 290 -20.34 5.67 -28.37
C GLU A 290 -18.88 6.13 -28.55
N GLN A 291 -18.32 6.81 -27.55
CA GLN A 291 -16.92 7.23 -27.53
C GLN A 291 -15.96 6.03 -27.47
N ALA A 292 -16.36 4.96 -26.77
CA ALA A 292 -15.60 3.71 -26.74
C ALA A 292 -15.56 3.03 -28.12
N GLN A 293 -16.67 3.09 -28.87
CA GLN A 293 -16.72 2.60 -30.24
C GLN A 293 -15.83 3.44 -31.18
N GLU A 294 -15.91 4.78 -31.06
CA GLU A 294 -15.07 5.69 -31.84
C GLU A 294 -13.57 5.45 -31.55
N PHE A 295 -13.20 5.20 -30.30
CA PHE A 295 -11.84 4.85 -29.90
C PHE A 295 -11.32 3.62 -30.64
N VAL A 296 -12.13 2.56 -30.77
CA VAL A 296 -11.75 1.35 -31.50
C VAL A 296 -11.50 1.67 -32.98
N GLU A 297 -12.40 2.40 -33.61
CA GLU A 297 -12.29 2.79 -35.03
C GLU A 297 -11.04 3.64 -35.30
N GLN A 298 -10.81 4.67 -34.49
CA GLN A 298 -9.64 5.54 -34.61
C GLN A 298 -8.33 4.78 -34.37
N THR A 299 -8.33 3.83 -33.43
CA THR A 299 -7.13 3.07 -33.10
C THR A 299 -6.78 2.07 -34.20
N TRP A 300 -7.78 1.40 -34.78
CA TRP A 300 -7.57 0.54 -35.95
C TRP A 300 -6.99 1.32 -37.14
N VAL A 301 -7.44 2.56 -37.37
CA VAL A 301 -6.87 3.43 -38.42
C VAL A 301 -5.39 3.74 -38.15
N LYS A 302 -5.03 4.05 -36.90
CA LYS A 302 -3.62 4.30 -36.51
C LYS A 302 -2.74 3.06 -36.66
N LEU A 303 -3.28 1.87 -36.37
CA LEU A 303 -2.56 0.59 -36.44
C LEU A 303 -2.35 0.08 -37.88
N LYS A 304 -3.18 0.47 -38.85
CA LYS A 304 -3.05 0.10 -40.27
C LYS A 304 -1.90 0.83 -41.01
N GLN A 305 -1.14 1.70 -40.34
CA GLN A 305 0.07 2.31 -40.91
C GLN A 305 1.26 1.32 -40.88
N PRO A 306 2.11 1.24 -41.92
CA PRO A 306 3.25 0.33 -41.93
C PRO A 306 4.25 0.74 -40.82
N ARG A 307 4.43 -0.10 -39.80
CA ARG A 307 5.40 0.12 -38.72
C ARG A 307 6.48 -0.96 -38.65
N PRO A 308 7.65 -0.63 -38.06
CA PRO A 308 8.83 -1.49 -38.03
C PRO A 308 8.63 -2.69 -37.10
N VAL A 309 9.43 -3.71 -37.39
CA VAL A 309 9.59 -4.98 -36.70
C VAL A 309 9.88 -4.78 -35.21
N THR A 310 8.88 -4.90 -34.33
CA THR A 310 8.94 -5.41 -32.93
C THR A 310 7.64 -5.09 -32.18
N GLY A 311 6.84 -6.12 -31.85
CA GLY A 311 5.73 -6.00 -30.88
C GLY A 311 4.49 -6.83 -31.22
N ILE A 312 3.89 -7.44 -30.19
CA ILE A 312 2.63 -8.19 -30.25
C ILE A 312 1.51 -7.24 -30.71
N ALA A 313 0.69 -7.66 -31.70
CA ALA A 313 -0.41 -6.85 -32.19
C ALA A 313 -1.49 -6.71 -31.10
N GLN A 314 -1.71 -5.50 -30.60
CA GLN A 314 -2.76 -5.24 -29.63
C GLN A 314 -4.12 -5.09 -30.32
N VAL A 315 -5.14 -5.76 -29.81
CA VAL A 315 -6.53 -5.68 -30.28
C VAL A 315 -7.24 -4.54 -29.54
N PRO A 316 -7.58 -3.41 -30.17
CA PRO A 316 -8.33 -2.35 -29.53
C PRO A 316 -9.75 -2.80 -29.20
N SER A 317 -10.20 -2.48 -27.99
CA SER A 317 -11.49 -2.88 -27.45
C SER A 317 -12.27 -1.68 -26.92
N ARG A 318 -13.60 -1.72 -27.10
CA ARG A 318 -14.56 -0.79 -26.49
C ARG A 318 -14.88 -1.16 -25.03
N SER A 319 -14.41 -2.33 -24.57
CA SER A 319 -14.73 -2.86 -23.26
C SER A 319 -14.12 -2.04 -22.13
N SER A 320 -14.86 -1.97 -21.02
CA SER A 320 -14.32 -1.58 -19.72
C SER A 320 -13.91 -2.83 -18.92
N LEU A 321 -12.63 -2.95 -18.58
CA LEU A 321 -12.11 -4.01 -17.72
C LEU A 321 -12.21 -3.59 -16.26
N VAL A 322 -13.04 -4.29 -15.47
CA VAL A 322 -13.18 -4.07 -14.02
C VAL A 322 -12.42 -5.19 -13.29
N ILE A 323 -11.52 -4.79 -12.40
CA ILE A 323 -10.69 -5.70 -11.60
C ILE A 323 -11.11 -5.57 -10.15
N VAL A 324 -11.58 -6.66 -9.56
CA VAL A 324 -12.07 -6.70 -8.17
C VAL A 324 -11.16 -7.56 -7.26
N PRO A 325 -11.19 -7.32 -5.94
CA PRO A 325 -10.43 -8.10 -4.94
C PRO A 325 -10.68 -9.61 -4.97
N THR A 326 -11.95 -10.00 -5.00
CA THR A 326 -12.38 -11.38 -4.76
C THR A 326 -13.41 -11.82 -5.79
N PRO A 327 -13.56 -13.14 -6.02
CA PRO A 327 -14.61 -13.65 -6.89
C PRO A 327 -16.03 -13.29 -6.43
N LEU A 328 -16.25 -13.04 -5.14
CA LEU A 328 -17.54 -12.58 -4.60
C LEU A 328 -17.95 -11.23 -5.18
N LEU A 329 -17.00 -10.31 -5.27
CA LEU A 329 -17.28 -9.01 -5.86
C LEU A 329 -17.54 -9.10 -7.37
N LEU A 330 -17.11 -10.16 -8.07
CA LEU A 330 -17.50 -10.35 -9.47
C LEU A 330 -19.02 -10.59 -9.58
N GLU A 331 -19.57 -11.44 -8.70
CA GLU A 331 -21.00 -11.74 -8.66
C GLU A 331 -21.81 -10.50 -8.24
N GLU A 332 -21.30 -9.72 -7.28
CA GLU A 332 -21.94 -8.47 -6.86
C GLU A 332 -21.99 -7.44 -8.00
N TRP A 333 -20.88 -7.23 -8.70
CA TRP A 333 -20.84 -6.37 -9.88
C TRP A 333 -21.83 -6.82 -10.95
N LEU A 334 -21.96 -8.12 -11.20
CA LEU A 334 -22.97 -8.64 -12.12
C LEU A 334 -24.37 -8.32 -11.65
N ARG A 335 -24.68 -8.52 -10.36
CA ARG A 335 -26.01 -8.22 -9.83
C ARG A 335 -26.34 -6.73 -9.98
N GLU A 336 -25.41 -5.86 -9.64
CA GLU A 336 -25.55 -4.41 -9.77
C GLU A 336 -25.77 -3.99 -11.23
N ILE A 337 -25.03 -4.58 -12.18
CA ILE A 337 -25.25 -4.38 -13.62
C ILE A 337 -26.68 -4.77 -14.02
N HIS A 338 -27.14 -5.98 -13.66
CA HIS A 338 -28.50 -6.43 -13.99
C HIS A 338 -29.60 -5.63 -13.26
N ARG A 339 -29.33 -5.16 -12.04
CA ARG A 339 -30.26 -4.36 -11.24
C ARG A 339 -30.48 -2.98 -11.85
N HIS A 340 -29.40 -2.37 -12.32
CA HIS A 340 -29.39 -0.96 -12.71
C HIS A 340 -29.52 -0.71 -14.21
N LEU A 341 -29.33 -1.70 -15.09
CA LEU A 341 -29.48 -1.55 -16.54
C LEU A 341 -30.83 -2.09 -17.05
N LYS A 342 -31.36 -1.45 -18.10
CA LYS A 342 -32.59 -1.87 -18.82
C LYS A 342 -32.30 -2.79 -20.00
N GLN A 343 -31.13 -2.64 -20.62
CA GLN A 343 -30.66 -3.46 -21.74
C GLN A 343 -29.42 -4.23 -21.29
N ASP A 344 -29.31 -5.47 -21.73
CA ASP A 344 -28.17 -6.32 -21.40
C ASP A 344 -26.96 -5.86 -22.21
N LEU A 345 -26.02 -5.18 -21.54
CA LEU A 345 -24.66 -5.02 -22.06
C LEU A 345 -23.98 -6.41 -22.09
N LYS A 346 -23.10 -6.65 -23.05
CA LYS A 346 -22.37 -7.92 -23.14
C LYS A 346 -21.31 -7.97 -22.04
N VAL A 347 -21.61 -8.68 -20.95
CA VAL A 347 -20.69 -8.82 -19.81
C VAL A 347 -20.03 -10.20 -19.80
N THR A 348 -18.70 -10.21 -19.72
CA THR A 348 -17.90 -11.44 -19.70
C THR A 348 -17.12 -11.55 -18.39
N ILE A 349 -17.23 -12.69 -17.71
CA ILE A 349 -16.43 -12.98 -16.51
C ILE A 349 -15.14 -13.67 -16.93
N TYR A 350 -14.02 -12.99 -16.73
CA TYR A 350 -12.68 -13.54 -16.96
C TYR A 350 -12.12 -14.11 -15.65
N HIS A 351 -12.63 -15.27 -15.22
CA HIS A 351 -12.18 -15.97 -14.02
C HIS A 351 -12.32 -17.50 -14.15
N GLY A 352 -11.54 -18.26 -13.37
CA GLY A 352 -11.66 -19.73 -13.33
C GLY A 352 -10.96 -20.48 -14.48
N ARG A 353 -11.36 -21.74 -14.72
CA ARG A 353 -10.70 -22.72 -15.63
C ARG A 353 -11.32 -22.83 -17.04
N GLY A 354 -12.15 -21.87 -17.46
CA GLY A 354 -12.77 -21.83 -18.78
C GLY A 354 -12.81 -20.41 -19.34
N ARG A 355 -11.72 -19.65 -19.11
CA ARG A 355 -11.61 -18.26 -19.55
C ARG A 355 -11.50 -18.20 -21.07
N GLU A 356 -12.05 -17.15 -21.65
CA GLU A 356 -11.93 -16.90 -23.09
C GLU A 356 -10.45 -16.73 -23.45
N VAL A 357 -9.98 -17.52 -24.41
CA VAL A 357 -8.58 -17.50 -24.83
C VAL A 357 -8.39 -16.62 -26.05
N ASP A 358 -9.47 -16.33 -26.79
CA ASP A 358 -9.44 -15.46 -27.95
C ASP A 358 -9.52 -13.96 -27.53
N PRO A 359 -8.45 -13.16 -27.77
CA PRO A 359 -8.47 -11.73 -27.49
C PRO A 359 -9.56 -10.96 -28.26
N VAL A 360 -9.95 -11.44 -29.45
CA VAL A 360 -10.97 -10.78 -30.29
C VAL A 360 -12.36 -10.96 -29.69
N LEU A 361 -12.69 -12.17 -29.24
CA LEU A 361 -13.97 -12.43 -28.56
C LEU A 361 -14.06 -11.68 -27.23
N LEU A 362 -12.93 -11.59 -26.51
CA LEU A 362 -12.84 -10.81 -25.28
C LEU A 362 -13.07 -9.31 -25.55
N ALA A 363 -12.45 -8.77 -26.61
CA ALA A 363 -12.57 -7.37 -27.03
C ALA A 363 -13.97 -6.97 -27.51
N ASP A 364 -14.80 -7.91 -27.95
CA ASP A 364 -16.18 -7.65 -28.40
C ASP A 364 -17.15 -7.38 -27.22
N SER A 365 -16.74 -7.65 -25.99
CA SER A 365 -17.56 -7.42 -24.79
C SER A 365 -17.73 -5.91 -24.49
N ASP A 366 -18.76 -5.55 -23.72
CA ASP A 366 -18.92 -4.20 -23.17
C ASP A 366 -18.20 -4.04 -21.83
N ILE A 367 -18.31 -5.07 -20.98
CA ILE A 367 -17.71 -5.10 -19.66
C ILE A 367 -17.02 -6.44 -19.47
N VAL A 368 -15.77 -6.42 -19.03
CA VAL A 368 -15.03 -7.62 -18.64
C VAL A 368 -14.73 -7.55 -17.16
N LEU A 369 -15.12 -8.55 -16.40
CA LEU A 369 -14.90 -8.61 -14.95
C LEU A 369 -13.79 -9.62 -14.64
N SER A 370 -12.78 -9.23 -13.88
CA SER A 370 -11.65 -10.09 -13.48
C SER A 370 -11.21 -9.82 -12.05
N THR A 371 -10.31 -10.63 -11.51
CA THR A 371 -9.75 -10.45 -10.17
C THR A 371 -8.26 -10.10 -10.21
N TYR A 372 -7.76 -9.36 -9.23
CA TYR A 372 -6.34 -9.00 -9.14
C TYR A 372 -5.41 -10.21 -9.26
N HIS A 373 -5.75 -11.33 -8.61
CA HIS A 373 -4.96 -12.56 -8.67
C HIS A 373 -5.01 -13.22 -10.06
N THR A 374 -6.14 -13.13 -10.76
CA THR A 374 -6.25 -13.65 -12.14
C THR A 374 -5.36 -12.83 -13.05
N VAL A 375 -5.46 -11.49 -13.00
CA VAL A 375 -4.59 -10.58 -13.78
C VAL A 375 -3.11 -10.83 -13.49
N ALA A 376 -2.73 -11.03 -12.22
CA ALA A 376 -1.36 -11.33 -11.85
C ALA A 376 -0.84 -12.67 -12.38
N THR A 377 -1.71 -13.68 -12.47
CA THR A 377 -1.37 -14.99 -13.05
C THR A 377 -1.15 -14.86 -14.55
N GLU A 378 -2.06 -14.16 -15.22
CA GLU A 378 -2.04 -13.92 -16.66
C GLU A 378 -0.87 -13.03 -17.10
N ALA A 379 -0.40 -12.12 -16.24
CA ALA A 379 0.75 -11.26 -16.52
C ALA A 379 2.09 -12.01 -16.67
N ILE A 380 2.12 -13.30 -16.30
CA ILE A 380 3.25 -14.20 -16.47
C ILE A 380 3.22 -14.83 -17.86
N ASP A 381 2.03 -15.02 -18.43
CA ASP A 381 1.82 -15.64 -19.74
C ASP A 381 1.94 -14.60 -20.86
N PRO A 382 2.94 -14.70 -21.76
CA PRO A 382 3.10 -13.78 -22.89
C PRO A 382 1.92 -13.81 -23.88
N ASP A 383 1.22 -14.95 -23.96
CA ASP A 383 0.12 -15.17 -24.90
C ASP A 383 -1.26 -14.92 -24.26
N SER A 384 -1.29 -14.30 -23.07
CA SER A 384 -2.54 -13.98 -22.37
C SER A 384 -3.41 -13.03 -23.20
N ALA A 385 -4.65 -13.47 -23.46
CA ALA A 385 -5.67 -12.65 -24.13
C ALA A 385 -5.89 -11.29 -23.44
N LEU A 386 -5.84 -11.27 -22.10
CA LEU A 386 -6.06 -10.07 -21.31
C LEU A 386 -5.01 -8.96 -21.59
N PHE A 387 -3.76 -9.34 -21.86
CA PHE A 387 -2.65 -8.42 -22.11
C PHE A 387 -2.46 -8.08 -23.60
N GLN A 388 -3.10 -8.84 -24.49
CA GLN A 388 -3.15 -8.55 -25.93
C GLN A 388 -4.26 -7.54 -26.28
N VAL A 389 -5.23 -7.33 -25.40
CA VAL A 389 -6.29 -6.32 -25.60
C VAL A 389 -5.84 -4.94 -25.13
N LEU A 390 -6.09 -3.92 -25.96
CA LEU A 390 -5.99 -2.52 -25.59
C LEU A 390 -7.37 -2.03 -25.15
N TRP A 391 -7.53 -1.85 -23.84
CA TRP A 391 -8.81 -1.54 -23.21
C TRP A 391 -9.21 -0.07 -23.39
N PHE A 392 -10.51 0.18 -23.49
CA PHE A 392 -11.01 1.55 -23.42
C PHE A 392 -10.83 2.12 -22.01
N ARG A 393 -11.20 1.34 -21.00
CA ARG A 393 -11.12 1.73 -19.59
C ARG A 393 -10.67 0.55 -18.74
N ILE A 394 -9.78 0.79 -17.77
CA ILE A 394 -9.51 -0.12 -16.66
C ILE A 394 -10.02 0.51 -15.37
N VAL A 395 -10.80 -0.25 -14.61
CA VAL A 395 -11.35 0.14 -13.32
C VAL A 395 -10.84 -0.82 -12.26
N LEU A 396 -10.13 -0.28 -11.28
CA LEU A 396 -9.66 -1.02 -10.11
C LEU A 396 -10.63 -0.78 -8.96
N ASP A 397 -11.36 -1.82 -8.57
CA ASP A 397 -12.21 -1.77 -7.39
C ASP A 397 -11.41 -2.12 -6.13
N GLU A 398 -11.66 -1.42 -5.04
CA GLU A 398 -10.82 -1.44 -3.84
C GLU A 398 -9.32 -1.29 -4.15
N ALA A 399 -9.00 -0.24 -4.91
CA ALA A 399 -7.67 0.04 -5.43
C ALA A 399 -6.55 0.13 -4.37
N HIS A 400 -6.91 0.23 -3.08
CA HIS A 400 -5.97 0.16 -1.97
C HIS A 400 -5.16 -1.16 -1.92
N ILE A 401 -5.58 -2.20 -2.64
CA ILE A 401 -4.83 -3.47 -2.79
C ILE A 401 -3.48 -3.27 -3.49
N ILE A 402 -3.40 -2.38 -4.48
CA ILE A 402 -2.17 -2.17 -5.28
C ILE A 402 -1.24 -1.10 -4.70
N ARG A 403 -1.44 -0.71 -3.43
CA ARG A 403 -0.72 0.39 -2.75
C ARG A 403 0.82 0.31 -2.75
N ARG A 404 1.41 -0.84 -3.11
CA ARG A 404 2.85 -1.06 -3.12
C ARG A 404 3.34 -1.43 -4.51
N THR A 405 4.18 -0.58 -5.08
CA THR A 405 4.74 -0.76 -6.42
C THR A 405 5.67 -1.97 -6.57
N SER A 406 6.20 -2.47 -5.46
CA SER A 406 7.03 -3.68 -5.43
C SER A 406 6.25 -4.99 -5.59
N THR A 407 4.91 -4.96 -5.42
CA THR A 407 4.08 -6.17 -5.44
C THR A 407 3.83 -6.68 -6.86
N THR A 408 3.63 -8.00 -6.99
CA THR A 408 3.26 -8.64 -8.25
C THR A 408 1.91 -8.13 -8.77
N LEU A 409 0.95 -7.88 -7.87
CA LEU A 409 -0.36 -7.34 -8.21
C LEU A 409 -0.27 -5.96 -8.86
N PHE A 410 0.50 -5.04 -8.28
CA PHE A 410 0.72 -3.71 -8.87
C PHE A 410 1.37 -3.84 -10.25
N ARG A 411 2.47 -4.60 -10.35
CA ARG A 411 3.20 -4.77 -11.62
C ARG A 411 2.32 -5.37 -12.71
N ALA A 412 1.44 -6.31 -12.36
CA ALA A 412 0.51 -6.90 -13.30
C ALA A 412 -0.56 -5.91 -13.77
N ALA A 413 -1.17 -5.16 -12.84
CA ALA A 413 -2.16 -4.14 -13.17
C ALA A 413 -1.57 -3.01 -14.03
N SER A 414 -0.38 -2.50 -13.69
CA SER A 414 0.29 -1.43 -14.45
C SER A 414 0.75 -1.83 -15.86
N LYS A 415 0.97 -3.13 -16.10
CA LYS A 415 1.32 -3.68 -17.42
C LYS A 415 0.14 -3.68 -18.41
N LEU A 416 -1.09 -3.64 -17.92
CA LEU A 416 -2.26 -3.60 -18.79
C LEU A 416 -2.26 -2.31 -19.61
N SER A 417 -2.75 -2.39 -20.84
CA SER A 417 -2.81 -1.25 -21.76
C SER A 417 -4.23 -0.72 -21.84
N ALA A 418 -4.45 0.55 -21.49
CA ALA A 418 -5.76 1.19 -21.59
C ALA A 418 -5.68 2.67 -21.92
N ASN A 419 -6.78 3.22 -22.45
CA ASN A 419 -6.93 4.65 -22.66
C ASN A 419 -7.21 5.40 -21.35
N PHE A 420 -8.08 4.86 -20.49
CA PHE A 420 -8.42 5.43 -19.19
C PHE A 420 -8.17 4.47 -18.02
N HIS A 421 -7.65 4.98 -16.91
CA HIS A 421 -7.37 4.23 -15.70
C HIS A 421 -8.16 4.83 -14.53
N TRP A 422 -8.91 4.01 -13.81
CA TRP A 422 -9.74 4.43 -12.69
C TRP A 422 -9.43 3.62 -11.44
N CYS A 423 -9.38 4.30 -10.31
CA CYS A 423 -9.23 3.70 -8.98
C CYS A 423 -10.48 4.01 -8.15
N LEU A 424 -11.28 2.98 -7.82
CA LEU A 424 -12.38 3.06 -6.87
C LEU A 424 -11.87 2.60 -5.51
N THR A 425 -11.99 3.42 -4.47
CA THR A 425 -11.58 3.00 -3.11
C THR A 425 -12.22 3.90 -2.05
N GLY A 426 -12.84 3.33 -1.02
CA GLY A 426 -13.33 4.13 0.11
C GLY A 426 -12.20 4.66 1.00
N THR A 427 -11.03 4.03 0.96
CA THR A 427 -9.85 4.39 1.75
C THR A 427 -8.65 4.53 0.81
N PRO A 428 -8.49 5.68 0.11
CA PRO A 428 -7.36 5.87 -0.80
C PRO A 428 -6.01 5.81 -0.08
N ILE A 429 -5.98 6.06 1.23
CA ILE A 429 -4.78 6.00 2.07
C ILE A 429 -5.10 5.18 3.31
N GLN A 430 -4.23 4.21 3.60
CA GLN A 430 -4.38 3.36 4.78
C GLN A 430 -3.20 3.46 5.73
N ASN A 431 -1.96 3.52 5.22
CA ASN A 431 -0.78 3.41 6.09
C ASN A 431 0.35 4.39 5.76
N ARG A 432 0.48 4.84 4.49
CA ARG A 432 1.61 5.69 4.06
C ARG A 432 1.21 6.65 2.94
N LEU A 433 1.86 7.82 2.89
CA LEU A 433 1.78 8.74 1.74
C LEU A 433 2.24 8.09 0.43
N GLU A 434 3.15 7.12 0.51
CA GLU A 434 3.62 6.33 -0.63
C GLU A 434 2.48 5.53 -1.29
N ASP A 435 1.41 5.22 -0.55
CA ASP A 435 0.25 4.52 -1.08
C ASP A 435 -0.40 5.34 -2.22
N ILE A 436 -0.51 6.67 -2.06
CA ILE A 436 -1.00 7.58 -3.13
C ILE A 436 -0.07 7.52 -4.35
N GLY A 437 1.24 7.53 -4.12
CA GLY A 437 2.24 7.48 -5.19
C GLY A 437 2.06 6.27 -6.10
N SER A 438 1.69 5.12 -5.54
CA SER A 438 1.37 3.93 -6.35
C SER A 438 0.10 4.11 -7.20
N LEU A 439 -0.97 4.70 -6.65
CA LEU A 439 -2.19 4.97 -7.41
C LEU A 439 -1.93 5.94 -8.55
N LEU A 440 -1.16 7.00 -8.31
CA LEU A 440 -0.77 7.98 -9.33
C LEU A 440 0.08 7.34 -10.44
N ALA A 441 0.99 6.44 -10.07
CA ALA A 441 1.78 5.68 -11.04
C ALA A 441 0.91 4.77 -11.91
N PHE A 442 -0.11 4.12 -11.32
CA PHE A 442 -1.08 3.33 -12.09
C PHE A 442 -1.93 4.22 -13.03
N LEU A 443 -2.32 5.42 -12.60
CA LEU A 443 -3.05 6.39 -13.40
C LEU A 443 -2.21 7.04 -14.51
N ARG A 444 -0.89 6.82 -14.54
CA ARG A 444 0.05 7.36 -15.53
C ARG A 444 0.04 8.89 -15.61
N ILE A 445 -0.08 9.55 -14.46
CA ILE A 445 -0.07 11.02 -14.38
C ILE A 445 1.38 11.52 -14.40
N ALA A 446 1.80 12.20 -15.47
CA ALA A 446 3.14 12.79 -15.54
C ALA A 446 3.29 13.99 -14.59
N PRO A 447 4.44 14.17 -13.90
CA PRO A 447 5.64 13.32 -13.87
C PRO A 447 5.59 12.16 -12.84
N PHE A 448 4.47 12.00 -12.13
CA PHE A 448 4.31 11.06 -11.01
C PHE A 448 4.09 9.60 -11.41
N GLU A 449 4.33 9.26 -12.68
CA GLU A 449 4.50 7.87 -13.11
C GLU A 449 5.71 7.23 -12.40
N ASP A 450 6.78 8.02 -12.20
CA ASP A 450 7.91 7.61 -11.37
C ASP A 450 7.68 7.97 -9.89
N VAL A 451 7.70 6.94 -9.05
CA VAL A 451 7.60 7.08 -7.58
C VAL A 451 8.74 7.93 -7.02
N PHE A 452 9.90 7.99 -7.69
CA PHE A 452 11.00 8.87 -7.29
C PHE A 452 10.60 10.35 -7.37
N GLU A 453 9.93 10.76 -8.44
CA GLU A 453 9.45 12.15 -8.60
C GLU A 453 8.38 12.51 -7.57
N PHE A 454 7.50 11.56 -7.24
CA PHE A 454 6.56 11.72 -6.14
C PHE A 454 7.27 11.89 -4.79
N ARG A 455 8.30 11.09 -4.51
CA ARG A 455 9.12 11.22 -3.29
C ARG A 455 9.82 12.58 -3.24
N ARG A 456 10.40 13.03 -4.35
CA ARG A 456 11.16 14.28 -4.44
C ARG A 456 10.28 15.52 -4.24
N HIS A 457 9.14 15.60 -4.92
CA HIS A 457 8.31 16.81 -4.94
C HIS A 457 7.21 16.85 -3.88
N ILE A 458 6.86 15.69 -3.29
CA ILE A 458 5.79 15.61 -2.29
C ILE A 458 6.37 15.19 -0.94
N ILE A 459 6.84 13.94 -0.83
CA ILE A 459 7.22 13.35 0.48
C ILE A 459 8.37 14.13 1.12
N ALA A 460 9.46 14.40 0.40
CA ALA A 460 10.60 15.13 0.93
C ALA A 460 10.21 16.56 1.39
N LEU A 461 9.33 17.24 0.65
CA LEU A 461 8.90 18.59 0.99
C LEU A 461 7.94 18.64 2.20
N ILE A 462 7.13 17.59 2.39
CA ILE A 462 6.29 17.42 3.59
C ILE A 462 7.19 17.19 4.81
N MET A 463 8.19 16.30 4.70
CA MET A 463 9.12 16.01 5.79
C MET A 463 9.95 17.23 6.19
N ASN A 464 10.34 18.07 5.22
CA ASN A 464 11.08 19.32 5.46
C ASN A 464 10.21 20.46 6.02
N ARG A 465 8.91 20.23 6.32
CA ARG A 465 7.96 21.18 6.93
C ARG A 465 7.87 22.54 6.23
N THR A 466 8.10 22.56 4.92
CA THR A 466 8.07 23.79 4.12
C THR A 466 6.66 24.25 3.75
N GLY A 467 5.62 23.46 4.03
CA GLY A 467 4.23 23.69 3.61
C GLY A 467 3.97 23.51 2.10
N ARG A 468 5.01 23.54 1.25
CA ARG A 468 4.87 23.34 -0.20
C ARG A 468 4.46 21.91 -0.55
N GLY A 469 4.96 20.92 0.17
CA GLY A 469 4.64 19.52 -0.11
C GLY A 469 3.15 19.18 0.09
N THR A 470 2.53 19.72 1.14
CA THR A 470 1.08 19.57 1.37
C THR A 470 0.26 20.35 0.35
N HIS A 471 0.70 21.54 -0.05
CA HIS A 471 0.08 22.31 -1.13
C HIS A 471 0.14 21.56 -2.48
N ASN A 472 1.31 21.04 -2.86
CA ASN A 472 1.49 20.26 -4.09
C ASN A 472 0.61 19.00 -4.09
N LEU A 473 0.54 18.31 -2.94
CA LEU A 473 -0.32 17.14 -2.81
C LEU A 473 -1.80 17.50 -2.93
N ARG A 474 -2.23 18.63 -2.35
CA ARG A 474 -3.59 19.13 -2.50
C ARG A 474 -3.92 19.44 -3.95
N LEU A 475 -3.06 20.18 -4.66
CA LEU A 475 -3.27 20.48 -6.09
C LEU A 475 -3.42 19.20 -6.92
N LEU A 476 -2.56 18.21 -6.66
CA LEU A 476 -2.59 16.93 -7.35
C LEU A 476 -3.89 16.16 -7.07
N LEU A 477 -4.30 16.07 -5.80
CA LEU A 477 -5.53 15.40 -5.40
C LEU A 477 -6.78 16.13 -5.89
N ASP A 478 -6.81 17.47 -5.87
CA ASP A 478 -7.92 18.27 -6.41
C ASP A 478 -8.10 18.03 -7.92
N LEU A 479 -7.03 17.76 -8.66
CA LEU A 479 -7.11 17.38 -10.07
C LEU A 479 -7.71 15.98 -10.26
N VAL A 480 -7.17 14.98 -9.54
CA VAL A 480 -7.32 13.57 -9.91
C VAL A 480 -8.32 12.80 -9.05
N CYS A 481 -8.72 13.35 -7.91
CA CYS A 481 -9.50 12.65 -6.89
C CYS A 481 -10.84 13.36 -6.64
N LEU A 482 -11.92 12.58 -6.62
CA LEU A 482 -13.21 12.98 -6.08
C LEU A 482 -13.45 12.24 -4.76
N ARG A 483 -13.55 12.99 -3.66
CA ARG A 483 -13.84 12.45 -2.33
C ARG A 483 -15.00 13.19 -1.70
N ARG A 484 -16.03 12.44 -1.29
CA ARG A 484 -17.19 12.94 -0.54
C ARG A 484 -17.53 12.00 0.61
N THR A 485 -18.17 12.57 1.63
CA THR A 485 -18.54 11.85 2.85
C THR A 485 -20.02 11.49 2.88
N LYS A 486 -20.38 10.54 3.76
CA LYS A 486 -21.78 10.13 3.97
C LYS A 486 -22.72 11.25 4.46
N VAL A 487 -22.18 12.38 4.89
CA VAL A 487 -22.95 13.56 5.33
C VAL A 487 -23.90 14.05 4.22
N LEU A 488 -23.60 13.75 2.94
CA LEU A 488 -24.48 14.09 1.81
C LEU A 488 -25.79 13.29 1.74
N LEU A 489 -25.90 12.19 2.48
CA LEU A 489 -27.03 11.26 2.39
C LEU A 489 -28.15 11.57 3.42
N ASP A 490 -28.05 12.65 4.19
CA ASP A 490 -28.99 13.01 5.28
C ASP A 490 -29.38 11.80 6.15
N LEU A 491 -28.40 10.92 6.43
CA LEU A 491 -28.61 9.72 7.22
C LEU A 491 -28.81 10.10 8.70
N PRO A 492 -29.58 9.30 9.47
CA PRO A 492 -29.64 9.44 10.92
C PRO A 492 -28.23 9.37 11.53
N ASP A 493 -28.00 10.15 12.58
CA ASP A 493 -26.72 10.16 13.28
C ASP A 493 -26.38 8.76 13.82
N LEU A 494 -25.14 8.33 13.56
CA LEU A 494 -24.61 7.10 14.13
C LEU A 494 -24.47 7.27 15.65
N VAL A 495 -25.08 6.37 16.42
CA VAL A 495 -24.95 6.34 17.88
C VAL A 495 -23.92 5.28 18.26
N ASP A 496 -22.71 5.74 18.58
CA ASP A 496 -21.64 4.89 19.08
C ASP A 496 -21.76 4.71 20.61
N GLU A 497 -22.02 3.49 21.06
CA GLU A 497 -22.08 3.14 22.49
C GLU A 497 -20.92 2.20 22.86
N TYR A 498 -20.00 2.69 23.69
CA TYR A 498 -18.89 1.91 24.21
C TYR A 498 -19.24 1.31 25.57
N ARG A 499 -19.27 -0.02 25.66
CA ARG A 499 -19.54 -0.73 26.92
C ARG A 499 -18.28 -1.37 27.49
N THR A 500 -17.79 -0.81 28.58
CA THR A 500 -16.72 -1.43 29.38
C THR A 500 -17.31 -2.58 30.19
N LEU A 501 -16.66 -3.75 30.14
CA LEU A 501 -17.09 -4.95 30.85
C LEU A 501 -16.05 -5.34 31.89
N ASP A 502 -16.53 -5.70 33.07
CA ASP A 502 -15.68 -6.27 34.11
C ASP A 502 -15.49 -7.78 33.89
N PHE A 503 -14.29 -8.26 34.18
CA PHE A 503 -14.01 -9.69 34.17
C PHE A 503 -14.73 -10.39 35.32
N SER A 504 -15.26 -11.59 35.04
CA SER A 504 -15.63 -12.50 36.12
C SER A 504 -14.39 -12.91 36.93
N GLU A 505 -14.59 -13.35 38.18
CA GLU A 505 -13.47 -13.76 39.05
C GLU A 505 -12.56 -14.81 38.39
N LYS A 506 -13.15 -15.77 37.66
CA LYS A 506 -12.42 -16.81 36.92
C LYS A 506 -11.63 -16.23 35.74
N GLU A 507 -12.22 -15.33 34.96
CA GLU A 507 -11.55 -14.67 33.83
C GLU A 507 -10.39 -13.81 34.31
N LYS A 508 -10.61 -13.05 35.38
CA LYS A 508 -9.61 -12.17 35.97
C LYS A 508 -8.40 -12.96 36.46
N GLN A 509 -8.61 -14.06 37.19
CA GLN A 509 -7.51 -14.92 37.64
C GLN A 509 -6.66 -15.45 36.48
N LEU A 510 -7.30 -15.88 35.39
CA LEU A 510 -6.61 -16.39 34.20
C LEU A 510 -5.88 -15.28 33.43
N TYR A 511 -6.49 -14.10 33.33
CA TYR A 511 -5.90 -12.92 32.73
C TYR A 511 -4.66 -12.47 33.51
N ASP A 512 -4.79 -12.26 34.82
CA ASP A 512 -3.70 -11.82 35.71
C ASP A 512 -2.55 -12.83 35.75
N ALA A 513 -2.83 -14.14 35.62
CA ALA A 513 -1.79 -15.16 35.50
C ALA A 513 -1.03 -15.04 34.17
N THR A 514 -1.74 -14.88 33.06
CA THR A 514 -1.14 -14.74 31.72
C THR A 514 -0.40 -13.41 31.56
N GLU A 515 -0.90 -12.34 32.18
CA GLU A 515 -0.26 -11.03 32.18
C GLU A 515 1.06 -11.07 32.95
N ARG A 516 1.10 -11.75 34.11
CA ARG A 516 2.36 -11.97 34.85
C ARG A 516 3.37 -12.78 34.04
N GLU A 517 2.92 -13.83 33.35
CA GLU A 517 3.75 -14.64 32.44
C GLU A 517 4.33 -13.77 31.32
N MET A 518 3.51 -12.91 30.70
CA MET A 518 3.94 -11.97 29.67
C MET A 518 4.94 -10.93 30.19
N ALA A 519 4.66 -10.34 31.36
CA ALA A 519 5.55 -9.37 31.99
C ALA A 519 6.91 -10.00 32.33
N GLN A 520 6.93 -11.25 32.78
CA GLN A 520 8.16 -12.00 33.03
C GLN A 520 8.91 -12.30 31.73
N ALA A 521 8.23 -12.80 30.70
CA ALA A 521 8.84 -13.08 29.40
C ALA A 521 9.45 -11.82 28.76
N VAL A 522 8.80 -10.66 28.89
CA VAL A 522 9.34 -9.37 28.42
C VAL A 522 10.60 -8.98 29.22
N LYS A 523 10.58 -9.11 30.55
CA LYS A 523 11.76 -8.82 31.39
C LYS A 523 12.95 -9.71 31.05
N GLU A 524 12.71 -11.00 30.85
CA GLU A 524 13.75 -11.96 30.45
C GLU A 524 14.35 -11.62 29.08
N GLN A 525 13.55 -11.11 28.13
CA GLN A 525 14.07 -10.64 26.84
C GLN A 525 14.94 -9.40 26.93
N PHE A 526 14.61 -8.45 27.81
CA PHE A 526 15.45 -7.28 28.04
C PHE A 526 16.83 -7.67 28.60
N MET A 527 16.90 -8.77 29.35
CA MET A 527 18.14 -9.23 29.99
C MET A 527 18.96 -10.18 29.11
N ALA A 528 18.34 -10.99 28.23
CA ALA A 528 19.02 -12.08 27.50
C ALA A 528 19.59 -11.71 26.12
N GLY A 529 19.41 -10.47 25.65
CA GLY A 529 19.83 -10.06 24.31
C GLY A 529 18.91 -10.59 23.20
N LYS A 530 18.69 -9.78 22.15
CA LYS A 530 17.62 -9.93 21.15
C LYS A 530 17.71 -11.26 20.35
N SER A 531 16.97 -12.28 20.78
CA SER A 531 16.69 -13.50 19.98
C SER A 531 15.29 -13.42 19.34
N SER A 532 15.22 -13.59 18.01
CA SER A 532 13.97 -13.60 17.22
C SER A 532 12.96 -14.69 17.66
N LYS A 533 13.45 -15.82 18.19
CA LYS A 533 12.60 -16.96 18.59
C LYS A 533 11.69 -16.63 19.79
N THR A 534 12.07 -15.67 20.64
CA THR A 534 11.31 -15.36 21.86
C THR A 534 10.19 -14.34 21.61
N TYR A 535 10.29 -13.47 20.59
CA TYR A 535 9.20 -12.56 20.18
C TYR A 535 7.94 -13.31 19.78
N LEU A 536 8.10 -14.48 19.17
CA LEU A 536 7.01 -15.39 18.85
C LEU A 536 6.23 -15.80 20.12
N GLY A 537 6.93 -16.02 21.25
CA GLY A 537 6.32 -16.34 22.53
C GLY A 537 5.51 -15.17 23.11
N ILE A 538 6.00 -13.94 23.01
CA ILE A 538 5.26 -12.74 23.45
C ILE A 538 3.97 -12.57 22.64
N PHE A 539 4.02 -12.73 21.31
CA PHE A 539 2.82 -12.68 20.49
C PHE A 539 1.81 -13.78 20.82
N GLN A 540 2.28 -14.98 21.16
CA GLN A 540 1.40 -16.06 21.64
C GLN A 540 0.71 -15.69 22.96
N LEU A 541 1.42 -15.07 23.90
CA LEU A 541 0.83 -14.59 25.15
C LEU A 541 -0.16 -13.44 24.92
N GLN A 542 0.15 -12.50 24.04
CA GLN A 542 -0.78 -11.42 23.66
C GLN A 542 -2.05 -11.99 22.99
N LEU A 543 -1.91 -12.99 22.11
CA LEU A 543 -3.05 -13.70 21.53
C LEU A 543 -3.85 -14.43 22.61
N ARG A 544 -3.19 -15.02 23.61
CA ARG A 544 -3.85 -15.68 24.75
C ARG A 544 -4.66 -14.70 25.60
N LEU A 545 -4.10 -13.53 25.94
CA LEU A 545 -4.83 -12.47 26.64
C LEU A 545 -6.10 -12.06 25.87
N ARG A 546 -5.96 -11.76 24.57
CA ARG A 546 -7.12 -11.45 23.72
C ARG A 546 -8.15 -12.59 23.72
N ARG A 547 -7.70 -13.86 23.78
CA ARG A 547 -8.56 -15.07 23.78
C ARG A 547 -9.38 -15.16 25.05
N ILE A 548 -8.75 -14.88 26.19
CA ILE A 548 -9.43 -14.82 27.49
C ILE A 548 -10.52 -13.75 27.44
N CYS A 549 -10.24 -12.55 26.91
CA CYS A 549 -11.22 -11.47 26.82
C CYS A 549 -12.43 -11.76 25.92
N ASN A 550 -12.34 -12.67 24.94
CA ASN A 550 -13.46 -12.97 24.04
C ASN A 550 -14.14 -14.30 24.32
N HIS A 551 -13.41 -15.33 24.75
CA HIS A 551 -13.93 -16.69 24.92
C HIS A 551 -14.09 -17.09 26.39
N GLY A 552 -13.47 -16.36 27.32
CA GLY A 552 -13.45 -16.72 28.72
C GLY A 552 -12.60 -17.98 29.01
N PRO A 553 -12.78 -18.60 30.18
CA PRO A 553 -11.94 -19.71 30.65
C PRO A 553 -12.18 -21.03 29.91
N SER A 554 -13.32 -21.22 29.24
CA SER A 554 -13.68 -22.45 28.51
C SER A 554 -13.03 -22.54 27.12
N ALA A 555 -11.70 -22.41 27.05
CA ALA A 555 -10.96 -22.88 25.88
C ALA A 555 -10.76 -24.42 25.88
N ALA A 556 -10.97 -25.09 27.02
CA ALA A 556 -10.70 -26.51 27.21
C ALA A 556 -11.95 -27.38 27.51
N ASP A 557 -12.91 -26.92 28.32
CA ASP A 557 -14.03 -27.76 28.77
C ASP A 557 -15.41 -27.16 28.47
N PHE A 558 -16.26 -27.96 27.84
CA PHE A 558 -17.55 -27.61 27.23
C PHE A 558 -18.77 -27.80 28.17
N ASN A 559 -18.67 -27.39 29.44
CA ASN A 559 -19.83 -27.38 30.34
C ASN A 559 -20.28 -25.94 30.64
N ASP A 560 -21.60 -25.74 30.69
CA ASP A 560 -22.42 -24.51 30.74
C ASP A 560 -22.05 -23.45 31.82
N SER A 561 -20.98 -23.67 32.60
CA SER A 561 -20.57 -22.84 33.75
C SER A 561 -19.40 -21.87 33.48
N GLY A 562 -19.05 -21.66 32.21
CA GLY A 562 -17.83 -20.96 31.80
C GLY A 562 -17.97 -20.00 30.61
N VAL A 563 -19.18 -19.49 30.32
CA VAL A 563 -19.40 -18.51 29.24
C VAL A 563 -18.74 -17.18 29.61
N SER A 564 -18.06 -16.55 28.65
CA SER A 564 -17.42 -15.24 28.87
C SER A 564 -18.43 -14.15 29.23
N SER A 565 -18.03 -13.22 30.10
CA SER A 565 -18.83 -12.03 30.43
C SER A 565 -19.19 -11.21 29.18
N LYS A 566 -18.29 -11.17 28.20
CA LYS A 566 -18.50 -10.50 26.92
C LYS A 566 -19.58 -11.14 26.07
N VAL A 567 -19.53 -12.46 25.90
CA VAL A 567 -20.50 -13.19 25.08
C VAL A 567 -21.87 -13.16 25.74
N SER A 568 -21.96 -13.38 27.04
CA SER A 568 -23.24 -13.34 27.77
C SER A 568 -23.93 -11.97 27.68
N THR A 569 -23.16 -10.89 27.84
CA THR A 569 -23.67 -9.52 27.69
C THR A 569 -24.18 -9.26 26.26
N LEU A 570 -23.41 -9.67 25.24
CA LEU A 570 -23.81 -9.55 23.84
C LEU A 570 -25.15 -10.25 23.55
N ILE A 571 -25.36 -11.47 24.05
CA ILE A 571 -26.62 -12.21 23.86
C ILE A 571 -27.80 -11.46 24.50
N SER A 572 -27.62 -10.93 25.72
CA SER A 572 -28.65 -10.14 26.40
C SER A 572 -29.02 -8.89 25.59
N ASP A 573 -28.05 -8.20 25.00
CA ASP A 573 -28.30 -6.98 24.22
C ASP A 573 -29.06 -7.30 22.92
N ILE A 574 -28.72 -8.43 22.26
CA ILE A 574 -29.45 -8.91 21.08
C ILE A 574 -30.89 -9.31 21.43
N GLU A 575 -31.10 -10.04 22.54
CA GLU A 575 -32.45 -10.38 23.03
C GLU A 575 -33.29 -9.12 23.28
N GLN A 576 -32.71 -8.09 23.90
CA GLN A 576 -33.39 -6.82 24.14
C GLN A 576 -33.74 -6.10 22.83
N ASN A 577 -32.85 -6.09 21.83
CA ASN A 577 -33.10 -5.47 20.53
C ASN A 577 -34.21 -6.20 19.75
N ILE A 578 -34.20 -7.53 19.74
CA ILE A 578 -35.27 -8.34 19.14
C ILE A 578 -36.62 -8.02 19.81
N GLN A 579 -36.63 -7.88 21.14
CA GLN A 579 -37.84 -7.59 21.90
C GLN A 579 -38.36 -6.16 21.69
N LYS A 580 -37.47 -5.17 21.53
CA LYS A 580 -37.83 -3.79 21.17
C LYS A 580 -38.51 -3.73 19.80
N GLY A 581 -37.93 -4.40 18.79
CA GLY A 581 -38.54 -4.48 17.45
C GLY A 581 -39.93 -5.10 17.47
N LYS A 582 -40.14 -6.19 18.23
CA LYS A 582 -41.47 -6.83 18.37
C LYS A 582 -42.52 -5.94 19.06
N ARG A 583 -42.11 -5.00 19.93
CA ARG A 583 -43.04 -4.08 20.63
C ARG A 583 -43.50 -2.93 19.74
N GLN A 584 -42.64 -2.45 18.84
CA GLN A 584 -43.00 -1.42 17.86
C GLN A 584 -44.03 -1.96 16.84
N ASP A 585 -43.89 -3.23 16.42
CA ASP A 585 -44.84 -3.92 15.54
C ASP A 585 -46.29 -3.93 16.11
N LEU A 586 -46.43 -4.06 17.44
CA LEU A 586 -47.73 -4.13 18.13
C LEU A 586 -48.40 -2.76 18.33
N THR A 587 -47.63 -1.67 18.41
CA THR A 587 -48.16 -0.31 18.57
C THR A 587 -48.65 0.31 17.26
N HIS A 588 -48.07 -0.08 16.12
CA HIS A 588 -48.49 0.42 14.80
C HIS A 588 -49.74 -0.27 14.23
N GLN A 589 -50.25 -1.35 14.85
CA GLN A 589 -51.47 -2.04 14.42
C GLN A 589 -52.79 -1.25 14.62
N LYS A 590 -52.76 0.01 15.10
CA LYS A 590 -53.97 0.81 15.34
C LYS A 590 -54.34 1.84 14.27
N ASN A 591 -53.52 2.10 13.25
CA ASN A 591 -53.85 3.04 12.15
C ASN A 591 -53.54 2.43 10.77
N PRO A 592 -54.55 2.02 9.97
CA PRO A 592 -54.35 1.25 8.74
C PRO A 592 -54.15 2.10 7.46
N CYS A 593 -53.57 3.30 7.55
CA CYS A 593 -53.42 4.18 6.38
C CYS A 593 -52.06 4.93 6.38
N GLN A 594 -50.95 4.18 6.38
CA GLN A 594 -49.60 4.59 5.94
C GLN A 594 -48.68 3.40 6.23
N LEU A 595 -48.47 2.55 5.21
CA LEU A 595 -47.46 1.49 5.27
C LEU A 595 -46.12 2.11 4.89
N ASP A 596 -45.54 2.87 5.81
CA ASP A 596 -44.11 3.16 5.79
C ASP A 596 -43.40 1.91 6.33
N GLU A 597 -42.32 1.51 5.67
CA GLU A 597 -41.49 0.33 5.95
C GLU A 597 -41.25 0.17 7.45
N ALA A 598 -41.84 -0.87 8.04
CA ALA A 598 -41.76 -1.11 9.47
C ALA A 598 -40.29 -1.27 9.92
N ASP A 599 -39.87 -0.46 10.91
CA ASP A 599 -38.59 -0.50 11.62
C ASP A 599 -38.30 -1.90 12.21
N GLN A 600 -37.83 -2.83 11.38
CA GLN A 600 -37.32 -4.12 11.82
C GLN A 600 -35.85 -3.97 12.19
N ASN A 601 -35.57 -3.92 13.50
CA ASN A 601 -34.20 -3.84 14.00
C ASN A 601 -33.44 -5.14 13.71
N HIS A 602 -32.59 -5.10 12.68
CA HIS A 602 -31.62 -6.13 12.36
C HIS A 602 -30.36 -5.96 13.21
N SER A 603 -29.74 -7.07 13.63
CA SER A 603 -28.51 -7.06 14.41
C SER A 603 -27.41 -7.81 13.68
N ILE A 604 -26.28 -7.14 13.42
CA ILE A 604 -25.10 -7.74 12.81
C ILE A 604 -23.98 -7.84 13.86
N VAL A 605 -23.45 -9.04 14.06
CA VAL A 605 -22.39 -9.33 15.02
C VAL A 605 -21.09 -9.64 14.30
N PHE A 606 -20.06 -8.84 14.55
CA PHE A 606 -18.74 -9.02 13.98
C PHE A 606 -17.76 -9.66 14.96
N SER A 607 -16.94 -10.59 14.47
CA SER A 607 -15.78 -11.08 15.23
C SER A 607 -14.58 -11.36 14.34
N CYS A 608 -13.37 -11.14 14.85
CA CYS A 608 -12.15 -11.56 14.15
C CYS A 608 -11.87 -13.07 14.27
N TRP A 609 -12.61 -13.79 15.13
CA TRP A 609 -12.38 -15.21 15.42
C TRP A 609 -13.62 -16.05 15.18
N THR A 610 -13.48 -17.04 14.30
CA THR A 610 -14.51 -18.06 14.05
C THR A 610 -14.94 -18.76 15.33
N ARG A 611 -13.99 -19.05 16.23
CA ARG A 611 -14.29 -19.66 17.53
C ARG A 611 -15.21 -18.80 18.42
N SER A 612 -15.18 -17.47 18.28
CA SER A 612 -16.12 -16.61 19.01
C SER A 612 -17.53 -16.77 18.45
N LEU A 613 -17.64 -16.87 17.13
CA LEU A 613 -18.90 -17.13 16.44
C LEU A 613 -19.46 -18.50 16.82
N ASP A 614 -18.62 -19.54 16.91
CA ASP A 614 -19.05 -20.88 17.35
C ASP A 614 -19.64 -20.87 18.79
N LEU A 615 -19.12 -20.02 19.67
CA LEU A 615 -19.64 -19.87 21.03
C LEU A 615 -20.99 -19.12 21.03
N VAL A 616 -21.08 -18.04 20.27
CA VAL A 616 -22.32 -17.28 20.09
C VAL A 616 -23.42 -18.17 19.50
N GLU A 617 -23.08 -18.97 18.50
CA GLU A 617 -23.97 -19.93 17.84
C GLU A 617 -24.57 -20.95 18.82
N LYS A 618 -23.74 -21.55 19.68
CA LYS A 618 -24.24 -22.47 20.72
C LYS A 618 -25.23 -21.80 21.65
N LEU A 619 -24.95 -20.56 22.06
CA LEU A 619 -25.85 -19.82 22.94
C LEU A 619 -27.14 -19.40 22.24
N PHE A 620 -27.08 -19.03 20.96
CA PHE A 620 -28.27 -18.81 20.16
C PHE A 620 -29.14 -20.07 20.03
N ALA A 621 -28.53 -21.25 19.89
CA ALA A 621 -29.26 -22.52 19.86
C ALA A 621 -29.98 -22.78 21.20
N VAL A 622 -29.29 -22.57 22.33
CA VAL A 622 -29.89 -22.70 23.68
C VAL A 622 -31.05 -21.70 23.88
N ARG A 623 -30.88 -20.46 23.41
CA ARG A 623 -31.88 -19.38 23.52
C ARG A 623 -32.93 -19.36 22.41
N ARG A 624 -32.86 -20.30 21.46
CA ARG A 624 -33.75 -20.41 20.29
C ARG A 624 -33.82 -19.12 19.46
N ILE A 625 -32.69 -18.42 19.33
CA ILE A 625 -32.55 -17.25 18.47
C ILE A 625 -32.24 -17.75 17.07
N ARG A 626 -33.02 -17.32 16.06
CA ARG A 626 -32.68 -17.57 14.65
C ARG A 626 -31.58 -16.63 14.21
N TYR A 627 -30.57 -17.16 13.54
CA TYR A 627 -29.43 -16.40 13.05
C TYR A 627 -28.95 -16.96 11.70
N ALA A 628 -28.34 -16.08 10.91
CA ALA A 628 -27.52 -16.43 9.76
C ALA A 628 -26.04 -16.33 10.12
N ARG A 629 -25.19 -17.14 9.50
CA ARG A 629 -23.73 -17.15 9.72
C ARG A 629 -22.99 -16.97 8.41
N LEU A 630 -22.03 -16.05 8.39
CA LEU A 630 -21.16 -15.80 7.23
C LEU A 630 -19.68 -15.79 7.66
N ASP A 631 -18.93 -16.79 7.23
CA ASP A 631 -17.50 -16.90 7.52
C ASP A 631 -16.69 -17.42 6.33
N GLY A 632 -15.38 -17.58 6.52
CA GLY A 632 -14.45 -18.01 5.46
C GLY A 632 -14.72 -19.40 4.89
N SER A 633 -15.58 -20.22 5.51
CA SER A 633 -15.89 -21.58 5.03
C SER A 633 -16.96 -21.61 3.94
N HIS A 634 -17.76 -20.56 3.82
CA HIS A 634 -18.83 -20.46 2.83
C HIS A 634 -18.27 -20.14 1.45
N SER A 635 -18.75 -20.86 0.43
CA SER A 635 -18.50 -20.51 -0.97
C SER A 635 -19.19 -19.20 -1.32
N THR A 636 -18.77 -18.57 -2.42
CA THR A 636 -19.34 -17.30 -2.90
C THR A 636 -20.87 -17.34 -3.01
N TYR A 637 -21.38 -18.36 -3.70
CA TYR A 637 -22.82 -18.60 -3.86
C TYR A 637 -23.54 -18.76 -2.51
N GLN A 638 -22.96 -19.52 -1.58
CA GLN A 638 -23.56 -19.72 -0.25
C GLN A 638 -23.62 -18.42 0.56
N ARG A 639 -22.58 -17.58 0.49
CA ARG A 639 -22.57 -16.28 1.16
C ARG A 639 -23.69 -15.39 0.63
N GLN A 640 -23.86 -15.38 -0.68
CA GLN A 640 -24.91 -14.59 -1.29
C GLN A 640 -26.30 -15.05 -0.85
N GLN A 641 -26.55 -16.35 -0.90
CA GLN A 641 -27.81 -16.92 -0.46
C GLN A 641 -28.14 -16.53 0.99
N VAL A 642 -27.14 -16.54 1.88
CA VAL A 642 -27.31 -16.12 3.28
C VAL A 642 -27.67 -14.63 3.41
N LEU A 643 -27.11 -13.76 2.56
CA LEU A 643 -27.45 -12.33 2.56
C LEU A 643 -28.85 -12.08 1.99
N ASP A 644 -29.21 -12.78 0.90
CA ASP A 644 -30.55 -12.70 0.31
C ASP A 644 -31.62 -13.21 1.29
N ASP A 645 -31.33 -14.30 2.01
CA ASP A 645 -32.22 -14.83 3.06
C ASP A 645 -32.36 -13.83 4.23
N PHE A 646 -31.27 -13.13 4.60
CA PHE A 646 -31.28 -12.12 5.66
C PHE A 646 -32.09 -10.87 5.30
N ASP A 647 -32.06 -10.46 4.02
CA ASP A 647 -32.83 -9.31 3.52
C ASP A 647 -34.33 -9.67 3.32
N SER A 648 -34.63 -10.94 2.99
CA SER A 648 -35.99 -11.37 2.61
C SER A 648 -36.79 -12.06 3.72
N ASP A 649 -36.19 -12.76 4.68
CA ASP A 649 -36.91 -13.40 5.80
C ASP A 649 -37.06 -12.43 7.00
N PRO A 650 -38.26 -11.89 7.28
CA PRO A 650 -38.49 -10.95 8.39
C PRO A 650 -38.27 -11.56 9.79
N ASN A 651 -38.12 -12.89 9.86
CA ASN A 651 -37.81 -13.57 11.09
C ASN A 651 -36.31 -13.79 11.33
N LEU A 652 -35.48 -13.60 10.32
CA LEU A 652 -34.04 -13.80 10.37
C LEU A 652 -33.37 -12.47 10.75
N ARG A 653 -33.48 -12.10 12.03
CA ARG A 653 -33.08 -10.76 12.50
C ARG A 653 -31.62 -10.63 12.95
N VAL A 654 -30.87 -11.72 12.96
CA VAL A 654 -29.50 -11.75 13.47
C VAL A 654 -28.56 -12.35 12.43
N LEU A 655 -27.48 -11.63 12.10
CA LEU A 655 -26.41 -12.10 11.23
C LEU A 655 -25.09 -12.08 11.98
N ILE A 656 -24.39 -13.22 12.06
CA ILE A 656 -23.06 -13.31 12.65
C ILE A 656 -22.02 -13.48 11.55
N MET A 657 -20.95 -12.69 11.56
CA MET A 657 -19.94 -12.77 10.52
C MET A 657 -18.52 -12.46 10.98
N THR A 658 -17.54 -12.99 10.24
CA THR A 658 -16.15 -12.62 10.48
C THR A 658 -15.83 -11.26 9.87
N THR A 659 -15.06 -10.43 10.57
CA THR A 659 -14.66 -9.10 10.06
C THR A 659 -13.92 -9.20 8.72
N GLY A 660 -13.12 -10.24 8.51
CA GLY A 660 -12.42 -10.46 7.24
C GLY A 660 -13.34 -10.78 6.07
N THR A 661 -14.52 -11.37 6.30
CA THR A 661 -15.50 -11.66 5.25
C THR A 661 -16.55 -10.57 5.09
N GLY A 662 -16.85 -9.81 6.14
CA GLY A 662 -17.83 -8.73 6.13
C GLY A 662 -17.29 -7.34 5.77
N ALA A 663 -15.97 -7.18 5.63
CA ALA A 663 -15.33 -5.89 5.34
C ALA A 663 -15.15 -5.61 3.83
N VAL A 664 -15.51 -6.56 2.96
CA VAL A 664 -15.24 -6.47 1.51
C VAL A 664 -16.48 -6.87 0.74
N GLY A 665 -17.28 -5.87 0.37
CA GLY A 665 -18.60 -6.01 -0.26
C GLY A 665 -19.69 -5.62 0.73
#